data_AF-A0A9P5LD37-F1
#
_entry.id   AF-A0A9P5LD37-F1
#
_cell.length_a   1.000
_cell.length_b   1.000
_cell.length_c   1.000
_cell.angle_alpha   90.00
_cell.angle_beta   90.00
_cell.angle_gamma   90.00
#
_symmetry.space_group_name_H-M   'P 1'
#
loop_
_entity.id
_entity.type
_entity.pdbx_description
1 polymer ?
#
loop_
_entity_poly.entity_id
_entity_poly.type
_entity_poly.pdbx_seq_one_letter_code
_entity_poly.pdbx_strand_id
1 'polypeptide(L)'
;MTEGVSVSLNKAGGIDILLSEAVRERLAKVIANVQPCGSKRKRRVAVVTACEIPQITKGIKNDPILKKYFNEDFTNKMKEVLLKKKLTLPTGPKKPVEEPEPEPDSDGYFQSEENPEIEEAIQLGSAEDAALLEGLAAAEATCSSACNPTGSTISADAKAKATGLSDFVRWGCSEGEAKGCDCIPESNVFVDQHDNSLDQIIMAVLEEVEKEDDGVLTYKKMKPGKAIKKGTELRILPIGDSITVGYESEKNGGDGNGYRGELQKDLSQDKVVFAGTESSGTMEDGYYAAWSGQTIQYISNHVDESLKQRPNIILLAAGTNDMNSSPGIAKQGNDAQGAADRLGKLIDKMIKTCPDATILVSLIIDTCGNSQTKDQNTRTEEFRNLIPDLVKKFRDDKHHVLAVDFSEFDTKNLRSDCVHPSNDGYKLMGDWWYDFIHQIPKDWIKDPVGKDPTRDDDSGVNGGLDKNIPDPDWGTIPIRQKSQSSVSEVAGWAKTDGLQRKCNGNPEWREVGKIALGNVGHNGDWQYHKNWVEADYDKWGGGNKVADGLGKDKRYVRLHDMNGDGKADYVWIDPKSGKITCWINNLPGHWSPAGNNGGVIGSGVTASKYIYIAMADYLVVNPENGSVKIWWNYGPDDDWVNGWKFVEGGQIASGVPHANLDTLRFPDINGDGRADYVYIGEGGSLKHHLNTGSPGGQNVLFHAEGGIATGAVNDISNLVFADMNGDGRDDYLIWDDDGGLTGFLNQRTNSEGVPLYINQGKKKMIADGIKKNPSSIILADMDGDGKDDYVYVGENGALSLWYNRGETDDSMVIDGIRFADVDGDGADDYIWIDPSTGAPTVYLNKGPDKDDSLGWLWAPMNSRKPIASGAAPGTQVKWGDVNGDGLDDYLDVNLKTGLLKVYQNKGKASNEYGWLFQSLGVTATGLGKGKNVRFADIDGDGMADYIYLKDNGGTEIYRSVANDTGDKWKPLPDADASGIGQRPEEIQFFDIDGDGKADYIWTKPIDGSVHVWLNDYPKTPTWRDIGSIADGVGTSGTNIRYATLQKGGRADYVVVDPNTGAIGAWLNGCNDLAPRLLVENVPPVCNKESDFPGHAKIRENSRRIAHDFCKKNFGNIDKRVESGYKIEKTIKDNGVKFRFSVTWIDGCKITGTGHTNQDVLNPVEDYGIRCYEAFQTPWSYCWDGNNGVGAYQDIKCLRYRVDAGV
;
A
#
# COMPACT_ATOMS: atom_id res chain seq x y z
N MET A 1 -50.99 15.26 30.16
CA MET A 1 -50.57 16.39 29.30
C MET A 1 -51.78 16.79 28.46
N THR A 2 -52.25 18.02 28.58
CA THR A 2 -53.56 18.44 28.04
C THR A 2 -53.53 19.02 26.64
N GLU A 3 -52.36 19.21 26.00
CA GLU A 3 -52.29 19.52 24.56
C GLU A 3 -51.05 18.88 23.89
N GLY A 4 -51.27 18.06 22.86
CA GLY A 4 -50.23 17.70 21.86
C GLY A 4 -49.53 16.34 22.00
N VAL A 5 -48.33 16.26 21.40
CA VAL A 5 -47.40 15.12 21.37
C VAL A 5 -46.24 15.41 22.33
N SER A 6 -45.82 14.42 23.13
CA SER A 6 -44.68 14.55 24.05
C SER A 6 -43.67 13.43 23.90
N VAL A 7 -42.38 13.78 24.01
CA VAL A 7 -41.25 12.85 23.91
C VAL A 7 -40.44 12.91 25.21
N SER A 8 -40.11 11.76 25.80
CA SER A 8 -39.26 11.69 27.00
C SER A 8 -38.37 10.45 27.03
N LEU A 9 -37.28 10.51 27.79
CA LEU A 9 -36.44 9.34 28.11
C LEU A 9 -37.03 8.57 29.30
N ASN A 10 -37.18 7.27 29.17
CA ASN A 10 -37.56 6.41 30.28
C ASN A 10 -36.34 5.95 31.09
N LYS A 11 -36.58 5.37 32.28
CA LYS A 11 -35.52 4.98 33.23
C LYS A 11 -34.62 3.83 32.73
N ALA A 12 -35.04 3.09 31.71
CA ALA A 12 -34.23 2.07 31.04
C ALA A 12 -33.41 2.65 29.86
N GLY A 13 -33.58 3.93 29.56
CA GLY A 13 -32.89 4.62 28.48
C GLY A 13 -33.49 4.41 27.08
N GLY A 14 -34.77 4.02 26.99
CA GLY A 14 -35.57 4.08 25.75
C GLY A 14 -36.32 5.42 25.61
N ILE A 15 -36.97 5.64 24.46
CA ILE A 15 -37.71 6.86 24.14
C ILE A 15 -39.22 6.58 24.21
N ASP A 16 -39.96 7.36 25.00
CA ASP A 16 -41.43 7.31 25.08
C ASP A 16 -42.02 8.45 24.25
N ILE A 17 -42.94 8.15 23.31
CA ILE A 17 -43.72 9.13 22.56
C ILE A 17 -45.21 8.99 22.94
N LEU A 18 -45.80 10.02 23.54
CA LEU A 18 -47.21 10.02 23.94
C LEU A 18 -48.00 11.02 23.08
N LEU A 19 -49.06 10.53 22.43
CA LEU A 19 -50.02 11.34 21.69
C LEU A 19 -51.26 11.60 22.56
N SER A 20 -51.69 12.86 22.65
CA SER A 20 -53.01 13.18 23.21
C SER A 20 -54.15 12.55 22.39
N GLU A 21 -55.27 12.26 23.06
CA GLU A 21 -56.43 11.57 22.47
C GLU A 21 -56.99 12.29 21.23
N ALA A 22 -57.01 13.63 21.26
CA ALA A 22 -57.41 14.47 20.13
C ALA A 22 -56.48 14.35 18.90
N VAL A 23 -55.19 14.09 19.10
CA VAL A 23 -54.21 13.87 18.01
C VAL A 23 -54.36 12.47 17.43
N ARG A 24 -54.59 11.45 18.28
CA ARG A 24 -54.84 10.06 17.84
C ARG A 24 -56.09 9.96 16.96
N GLU A 25 -57.20 10.57 17.35
CA GLU A 25 -58.45 10.53 16.57
C GLU A 25 -58.31 11.18 15.19
N ARG A 26 -57.51 12.25 15.08
CA ARG A 26 -57.26 12.94 13.80
C ARG A 26 -56.34 12.14 12.90
N LEU A 27 -55.27 11.57 13.47
CA LEU A 27 -54.35 10.71 12.73
C LEU A 27 -55.08 9.47 12.18
N ALA A 28 -55.98 8.88 12.98
CA ALA A 28 -56.85 7.78 12.54
C ALA A 28 -57.76 8.17 11.36
N LYS A 29 -58.26 9.42 11.31
CA LYS A 29 -59.05 9.92 10.17
C LYS A 29 -58.21 10.10 8.90
N VAL A 30 -56.95 10.51 9.04
CA VAL A 30 -56.03 10.60 7.88
C VAL A 30 -55.75 9.21 7.32
N ILE A 31 -55.41 8.24 8.19
CA ILE A 31 -55.10 6.86 7.80
C ILE A 31 -56.32 6.19 7.14
N ALA A 32 -57.53 6.46 7.63
CA ALA A 32 -58.76 5.91 7.08
C ALA A 32 -59.08 6.37 5.64
N ASN A 33 -58.47 7.47 5.17
CA ASN A 33 -58.71 8.05 3.85
C ASN A 33 -57.66 7.65 2.79
N VAL A 34 -56.70 6.79 3.15
CA VAL A 34 -55.63 6.33 2.28
C VAL A 34 -56.15 5.24 1.33
N GLN A 35 -55.85 5.37 0.05
CA GLN A 35 -56.22 4.38 -0.97
C GLN A 35 -55.21 3.21 -0.94
N PRO A 36 -55.66 1.95 -0.74
CA PRO A 36 -54.77 0.80 -0.73
C PRO A 36 -54.15 0.52 -2.10
N CYS A 37 -52.88 0.13 -2.13
CA CYS A 37 -52.16 -0.23 -3.35
C CYS A 37 -52.53 -1.65 -3.83
N GLY A 38 -53.53 -1.81 -4.70
CA GLY A 38 -53.71 -3.03 -5.50
C GLY A 38 -54.17 -4.31 -4.77
N SER A 39 -54.71 -5.26 -5.53
CA SER A 39 -55.70 -6.25 -5.08
C SER A 39 -55.13 -7.58 -4.54
N LYS A 40 -55.37 -7.88 -3.25
CA LYS A 40 -55.82 -9.20 -2.76
C LYS A 40 -56.34 -9.07 -1.32
N ARG A 41 -57.66 -9.20 -1.15
CA ARG A 41 -58.31 -9.32 0.16
C ARG A 41 -58.04 -10.73 0.72
N LYS A 42 -57.44 -10.83 1.91
CA LYS A 42 -57.83 -11.79 2.96
C LYS A 42 -57.15 -11.46 4.31
N ARG A 43 -58.00 -11.24 5.32
CA ARG A 43 -57.77 -11.03 6.77
C ARG A 43 -56.87 -9.84 7.17
N ARG A 44 -57.51 -8.80 7.70
CA ARG A 44 -56.89 -7.64 8.34
C ARG A 44 -56.17 -8.04 9.62
N VAL A 45 -54.85 -7.84 9.65
CA VAL A 45 -54.11 -7.35 10.81
C VAL A 45 -53.36 -6.10 10.32
N ALA A 46 -53.38 -5.03 11.12
CA ALA A 46 -53.03 -3.67 10.69
C ALA A 46 -51.53 -3.49 10.45
N VAL A 47 -51.09 -3.52 9.19
CA VAL A 47 -49.73 -3.11 8.79
C VAL A 47 -49.87 -2.17 7.59
N VAL A 48 -49.38 -0.94 7.74
CA VAL A 48 -49.31 0.06 6.66
C VAL A 48 -48.16 -0.32 5.73
N THR A 49 -48.40 -0.33 4.42
CA THR A 49 -47.39 -0.69 3.43
C THR A 49 -46.60 0.53 2.95
N ALA A 50 -45.35 0.34 2.48
CA ALA A 50 -44.45 1.42 2.08
C ALA A 50 -45.04 2.38 1.03
N CYS A 51 -45.93 1.89 0.15
CA CYS A 51 -46.60 2.70 -0.88
C CYS A 51 -47.77 3.56 -0.36
N GLU A 52 -48.29 3.26 0.85
CA GLU A 52 -49.37 4.02 1.50
C GLU A 52 -48.82 5.21 2.30
N ILE A 53 -47.52 5.19 2.66
CA ILE A 53 -46.81 6.21 3.43
C ILE A 53 -46.88 7.62 2.81
N PRO A 54 -46.68 7.82 1.48
CA PRO A 54 -46.78 9.15 0.88
C PRO A 54 -48.19 9.76 0.98
N GLN A 55 -49.23 8.93 0.93
CA GLN A 55 -50.63 9.37 1.04
C GLN A 55 -50.97 9.79 2.47
N ILE A 56 -50.51 9.01 3.47
CA ILE A 56 -50.65 9.34 4.90
C ILE A 56 -49.93 10.65 5.21
N THR A 57 -48.70 10.80 4.72
CA THR A 57 -47.87 12.00 4.90
C THR A 57 -48.55 13.24 4.32
N LYS A 58 -49.09 13.13 3.11
CA LYS A 58 -49.88 14.21 2.48
C LYS A 58 -51.15 14.55 3.28
N GLY A 59 -51.82 13.55 3.86
CA GLY A 59 -52.99 13.75 4.70
C GLY A 59 -52.67 14.46 6.03
N ILE A 60 -51.52 14.15 6.65
CA ILE A 60 -51.02 14.82 7.86
C ILE A 60 -50.66 16.29 7.54
N LYS A 61 -49.94 16.54 6.43
CA LYS A 61 -49.58 17.90 5.99
C LYS A 61 -50.79 18.79 5.68
N ASN A 62 -51.93 18.19 5.31
CA ASN A 62 -53.17 18.91 4.99
C ASN A 62 -54.13 19.07 6.18
N ASP A 63 -53.94 18.37 7.31
CA ASP A 63 -54.72 18.60 8.53
C ASP A 63 -54.10 19.77 9.33
N PRO A 64 -54.82 20.89 9.54
CA PRO A 64 -54.28 22.10 10.16
C PRO A 64 -53.79 21.91 11.60
N ILE A 65 -54.27 20.87 12.28
CA ILE A 65 -53.91 20.57 13.67
C ILE A 65 -52.77 19.58 13.71
N LEU A 66 -52.79 18.50 12.90
CA LEU A 66 -51.69 17.54 12.85
C LEU A 66 -50.38 18.19 12.36
N LYS A 67 -50.45 19.07 11.35
CA LYS A 67 -49.29 19.84 10.87
C LYS A 67 -48.61 20.66 11.96
N LYS A 68 -49.36 21.17 12.95
CA LYS A 68 -48.81 21.95 14.07
C LYS A 68 -48.02 21.08 15.06
N TYR A 69 -48.38 19.80 15.20
CA TYR A 69 -47.78 18.90 16.18
C TYR A 69 -46.67 18.01 15.61
N PHE A 70 -46.63 17.80 14.30
CA PHE A 70 -45.56 17.08 13.58
C PHE A 70 -44.75 18.07 12.70
N ASN A 71 -44.24 19.13 13.32
CA ASN A 71 -43.43 20.18 12.69
C ASN A 71 -41.97 20.16 13.20
N GLU A 72 -41.13 21.11 12.76
CA GLU A 72 -39.74 21.25 13.18
C GLU A 72 -39.53 21.20 14.70
N ASP A 73 -40.44 21.75 15.51
CA ASP A 73 -40.33 21.76 16.98
C ASP A 73 -40.40 20.35 17.59
N PHE A 74 -41.18 19.45 17.00
CA PHE A 74 -41.24 18.04 17.39
C PHE A 74 -39.98 17.27 16.96
N THR A 75 -39.53 17.50 15.72
CA THR A 75 -38.28 16.93 15.17
C THR A 75 -37.05 17.38 15.96
N ASN A 76 -36.98 18.66 16.34
CA ASN A 76 -35.88 19.21 17.13
C ASN A 76 -35.84 18.65 18.55
N LYS A 77 -37.00 18.44 19.21
CA LYS A 77 -37.09 17.75 20.50
C LYS A 77 -36.66 16.28 20.44
N MET A 78 -37.02 15.57 19.37
CA MET A 78 -36.54 14.20 19.13
C MET A 78 -35.03 14.15 18.93
N LYS A 79 -34.46 15.06 18.12
CA LYS A 79 -33.01 15.21 17.93
C LYS A 79 -32.29 15.49 19.24
N GLU A 80 -32.82 16.39 20.08
CA GLU A 80 -32.24 16.73 21.38
C GLU A 80 -32.20 15.54 22.35
N VAL A 81 -33.17 14.63 22.25
CA VAL A 81 -33.24 13.38 23.04
C VAL A 81 -32.29 12.31 22.48
N LEU A 82 -32.17 12.18 21.15
CA LEU A 82 -31.27 11.24 20.48
C LEU A 82 -29.78 11.63 20.64
N LEU A 83 -29.46 12.93 20.57
CA LEU A 83 -28.10 13.47 20.75
C LEU A 83 -27.52 13.14 22.13
N LYS A 84 -28.36 13.13 23.18
CA LYS A 84 -27.97 12.78 24.55
C LYS A 84 -27.57 11.31 24.72
N LYS A 85 -27.83 10.44 23.73
CA LYS A 85 -27.53 8.99 23.74
C LYS A 85 -26.47 8.55 22.72
N LYS A 86 -25.95 9.44 21.86
CA LYS A 86 -25.07 9.08 20.72
C LYS A 86 -25.66 7.97 19.83
N LEU A 87 -26.98 7.94 19.63
CA LEU A 87 -27.65 7.02 18.70
C LEU A 87 -28.02 7.78 17.41
N THR A 88 -27.72 7.21 16.24
CA THR A 88 -28.20 7.68 14.92
C THR A 88 -29.59 7.10 14.62
N LEU A 89 -30.38 7.81 13.80
CA LEU A 89 -31.67 7.30 13.31
C LEU A 89 -31.44 6.02 12.48
N PRO A 90 -32.29 4.99 12.61
CA PRO A 90 -32.16 3.78 11.81
C PRO A 90 -32.46 4.08 10.33
N THR A 91 -31.50 3.81 9.46
CA THR A 91 -31.62 3.98 8.01
C THR A 91 -32.44 2.85 7.38
N GLY A 92 -33.68 3.17 6.98
CA GLY A 92 -34.47 2.48 5.94
C GLY A 92 -34.97 1.03 6.21
N PRO A 93 -36.04 0.60 5.53
CA PRO A 93 -36.45 -0.79 5.52
C PRO A 93 -35.44 -1.61 4.69
N LYS A 94 -34.81 -2.61 5.31
CA LYS A 94 -34.09 -3.66 4.56
C LYS A 94 -35.07 -4.27 3.54
N LYS A 95 -34.64 -4.37 2.28
CA LYS A 95 -35.37 -5.07 1.21
C LYS A 95 -35.87 -6.42 1.73
N PRO A 96 -37.10 -6.85 1.37
CA PRO A 96 -37.51 -8.24 1.57
C PRO A 96 -36.48 -9.13 0.86
N VAL A 97 -36.03 -10.18 1.55
CA VAL A 97 -35.30 -11.27 0.91
C VAL A 97 -36.20 -11.83 -0.19
N GLU A 98 -35.77 -11.73 -1.44
CA GLU A 98 -36.43 -12.42 -2.56
C GLU A 98 -36.31 -13.93 -2.29
N GLU A 99 -37.45 -14.57 -2.01
CA GLU A 99 -37.59 -16.01 -2.23
C GLU A 99 -37.42 -16.29 -3.73
N PRO A 100 -36.77 -17.40 -4.12
CA PRO A 100 -36.57 -17.74 -5.52
C PRO A 100 -37.93 -17.97 -6.20
N GLU A 101 -38.22 -17.20 -7.24
CA GLU A 101 -39.38 -17.47 -8.10
C GLU A 101 -39.15 -18.75 -8.96
N PRO A 102 -40.24 -19.47 -9.29
CA PRO A 102 -40.20 -20.82 -9.84
C PRO A 102 -39.96 -20.82 -11.35
N GLU A 103 -39.28 -21.86 -11.86
CA GLU A 103 -39.24 -22.14 -13.30
C GLU A 103 -40.64 -22.42 -13.87
N PRO A 104 -40.93 -22.04 -15.14
CA PRO A 104 -42.22 -22.27 -15.76
C PRO A 104 -42.36 -23.68 -16.33
N ASP A 105 -43.49 -24.30 -15.99
CA ASP A 105 -44.29 -25.29 -16.72
C ASP A 105 -43.60 -26.17 -17.78
N SER A 106 -43.54 -27.47 -17.47
CA SER A 106 -43.37 -28.55 -18.44
C SER A 106 -44.70 -28.96 -19.08
N ASP A 107 -44.76 -28.98 -20.41
CA ASP A 107 -45.66 -29.84 -21.19
C ASP A 107 -44.82 -30.79 -22.08
N GLY A 108 -44.76 -32.07 -21.69
CA GLY A 108 -44.92 -33.22 -22.58
C GLY A 108 -43.82 -33.63 -23.58
N TYR A 109 -43.00 -34.60 -23.18
CA TYR A 109 -42.72 -35.79 -24.01
C TYR A 109 -42.95 -37.06 -23.17
N PHE A 110 -43.69 -38.00 -23.75
CA PHE A 110 -43.67 -39.46 -23.52
C PHE A 110 -43.36 -40.05 -22.13
N GLN A 111 -44.43 -40.67 -21.57
CA GLN A 111 -44.56 -42.05 -21.06
C GLN A 111 -43.69 -42.65 -19.94
N SER A 112 -44.46 -43.32 -19.05
CA SER A 112 -44.23 -44.47 -18.16
C SER A 112 -43.33 -44.25 -16.95
N GLU A 113 -43.87 -44.12 -15.73
CA GLU A 113 -44.59 -45.09 -14.86
C GLU A 113 -43.65 -45.92 -13.96
N GLU A 114 -44.08 -46.00 -12.69
CA GLU A 114 -43.69 -46.92 -11.61
C GLU A 114 -42.32 -46.73 -10.91
N ASN A 115 -42.31 -46.16 -9.69
CA ASN A 115 -42.59 -46.87 -8.42
C ASN A 115 -41.96 -46.08 -7.21
N PRO A 116 -42.63 -46.01 -6.04
CA PRO A 116 -42.18 -45.30 -4.84
C PRO A 116 -41.60 -46.27 -3.78
N GLU A 117 -40.82 -45.76 -2.81
CA GLU A 117 -40.58 -46.37 -1.48
C GLU A 117 -39.79 -45.33 -0.64
N ILE A 118 -40.35 -44.72 0.41
CA ILE A 118 -40.65 -45.22 1.78
C ILE A 118 -39.41 -45.24 2.68
N GLU A 119 -39.50 -44.36 3.69
CA GLU A 119 -39.04 -44.44 5.09
C GLU A 119 -37.62 -44.93 5.39
N GLU A 120 -36.83 -44.07 6.06
CA GLU A 120 -36.38 -44.42 7.41
C GLU A 120 -36.06 -43.17 8.23
N ALA A 121 -36.30 -43.31 9.53
CA ALA A 121 -36.47 -42.27 10.51
C ALA A 121 -35.18 -42.01 11.33
N ILE A 122 -35.34 -41.14 12.35
CA ILE A 122 -34.52 -41.03 13.58
C ILE A 122 -33.26 -40.17 13.43
N GLN A 123 -32.86 -39.27 14.33
CA GLN A 123 -33.41 -38.57 15.51
C GLN A 123 -32.25 -37.66 15.97
N LEU A 124 -32.56 -36.60 16.72
CA LEU A 124 -31.80 -36.07 17.88
C LEU A 124 -31.90 -34.55 17.97
N GLY A 125 -32.96 -34.10 18.65
CA GLY A 125 -32.75 -33.20 19.78
C GLY A 125 -33.18 -33.97 21.03
N SER A 126 -32.24 -34.49 21.82
CA SER A 126 -32.53 -34.95 23.18
C SER A 126 -31.70 -34.17 24.19
N ALA A 127 -32.37 -33.21 24.81
CA ALA A 127 -32.55 -33.14 26.26
C ALA A 127 -31.34 -33.38 27.18
N GLU A 128 -30.19 -32.76 26.92
CA GLU A 128 -29.15 -32.61 27.96
C GLU A 128 -28.66 -31.17 28.20
N ASP A 129 -29.24 -30.14 27.56
CA ASP A 129 -28.89 -28.73 27.83
C ASP A 129 -30.04 -27.87 28.40
N ALA A 130 -31.15 -28.47 28.86
CA ALA A 130 -32.27 -27.74 29.45
C ALA A 130 -32.70 -28.23 30.85
N ALA A 131 -31.82 -28.92 31.59
CA ALA A 131 -32.12 -29.37 32.95
C ALA A 131 -30.96 -29.18 33.94
N LEU A 132 -30.25 -28.05 33.84
CA LEU A 132 -29.48 -27.49 34.94
C LEU A 132 -29.91 -26.04 35.23
N LEU A 133 -31.23 -25.82 35.29
CA LEU A 133 -31.87 -24.71 36.01
C LEU A 133 -33.30 -25.08 36.47
N GLU A 134 -33.54 -26.36 36.78
CA GLU A 134 -34.66 -26.79 37.62
C GLU A 134 -34.09 -27.45 38.88
N GLY A 135 -34.42 -26.91 40.06
CA GLY A 135 -34.19 -27.62 41.31
C GLY A 135 -33.71 -26.81 42.51
N LEU A 136 -34.23 -25.60 42.74
CA LEU A 136 -34.49 -24.96 44.04
C LEU A 136 -35.18 -23.62 43.69
N ALA A 137 -36.46 -23.35 44.00
CA ALA A 137 -37.20 -23.79 45.18
C ALA A 137 -38.71 -23.87 44.92
N ALA A 138 -39.25 -25.08 45.07
CA ALA A 138 -40.43 -25.27 45.91
C ALA A 138 -39.93 -25.64 47.31
N ALA A 139 -39.80 -24.63 48.16
CA ALA A 139 -39.68 -24.78 49.61
C ALA A 139 -40.25 -23.50 50.23
N GLU A 140 -41.55 -23.55 50.55
CA GLU A 140 -42.21 -22.56 51.38
C GLU A 140 -41.53 -22.51 52.75
N ALA A 141 -41.23 -21.33 53.27
CA ALA A 141 -41.21 -21.11 54.72
C ALA A 141 -41.51 -19.65 55.06
N THR A 142 -42.65 -19.50 55.72
CA THR A 142 -43.18 -18.33 56.38
C THR A 142 -42.22 -17.72 57.42
N CYS A 143 -42.40 -16.43 57.70
CA CYS A 143 -41.82 -15.76 58.86
C CYS A 143 -42.05 -16.56 60.17
N SER A 144 -40.97 -16.91 60.87
CA SER A 144 -40.72 -16.62 62.29
C SER A 144 -39.39 -17.31 62.68
N SER A 145 -38.48 -16.82 63.52
CA SER A 145 -38.67 -16.10 64.78
C SER A 145 -37.34 -15.51 65.31
N ALA A 146 -37.43 -14.27 65.79
CA ALA A 146 -36.60 -13.43 66.67
C ALA A 146 -35.15 -13.81 67.13
N CYS A 147 -34.29 -12.77 67.18
CA CYS A 147 -33.02 -12.63 67.96
C CYS A 147 -31.72 -13.33 67.45
N ASN A 148 -30.62 -12.57 67.62
CA ASN A 148 -29.16 -12.78 67.43
C ASN A 148 -28.55 -14.07 68.10
N PRO A 149 -27.21 -14.35 68.09
CA PRO A 149 -26.15 -14.49 67.05
C PRO A 149 -25.32 -15.83 67.18
N THR A 150 -24.17 -15.94 66.48
CA THR A 150 -22.92 -16.74 66.75
C THR A 150 -22.61 -18.04 65.97
N GLY A 151 -21.32 -18.22 65.61
CA GLY A 151 -20.63 -19.52 65.70
C GLY A 151 -20.14 -20.23 64.43
N SER A 152 -18.96 -19.83 63.92
CA SER A 152 -17.83 -20.66 63.41
C SER A 152 -18.01 -22.02 62.68
N THR A 153 -17.41 -22.04 61.47
CA THR A 153 -16.48 -23.02 60.85
C THR A 153 -16.94 -24.27 60.06
N ILE A 154 -16.11 -24.55 59.02
CA ILE A 154 -15.93 -25.77 58.18
C ILE A 154 -16.86 -25.82 56.93
N SER A 155 -16.43 -26.09 55.68
CA SER A 155 -15.14 -26.29 55.00
C SER A 155 -15.29 -25.96 53.50
N ALA A 156 -14.16 -25.92 52.81
CA ALA A 156 -13.97 -25.78 51.37
C ALA A 156 -14.75 -26.81 50.51
N ASP A 157 -14.79 -26.51 49.21
CA ASP A 157 -15.34 -27.27 48.08
C ASP A 157 -16.83 -27.07 47.75
N ALA A 158 -17.12 -25.89 47.17
CA ALA A 158 -18.07 -25.73 46.04
C ALA A 158 -18.12 -24.27 45.49
N LYS A 159 -17.13 -23.42 45.77
CA LYS A 159 -16.93 -22.14 45.06
C LYS A 159 -16.20 -22.41 43.75
N ALA A 160 -16.92 -22.44 42.62
CA ALA A 160 -16.55 -21.76 41.36
C ALA A 160 -17.37 -22.25 40.16
N LYS A 161 -18.40 -21.48 39.78
CA LYS A 161 -18.65 -20.99 38.40
C LYS A 161 -19.85 -20.02 38.43
N ALA A 162 -19.74 -18.93 37.68
CA ALA A 162 -20.65 -17.79 37.54
C ALA A 162 -20.53 -16.66 38.61
N THR A 163 -19.56 -15.78 38.40
CA THR A 163 -19.53 -14.40 38.92
C THR A 163 -20.04 -13.44 37.84
N GLY A 164 -20.98 -12.54 38.18
CA GLY A 164 -21.31 -11.39 37.32
C GLY A 164 -22.62 -10.65 37.59
N LEU A 165 -22.68 -9.88 38.68
CA LEU A 165 -23.40 -8.59 38.82
C LEU A 165 -24.93 -8.55 38.63
N SER A 166 -25.64 -8.81 39.73
CA SER A 166 -26.91 -8.17 40.07
C SER A 166 -26.66 -6.80 40.71
N ASP A 167 -27.31 -5.73 40.23
CA ASP A 167 -27.77 -4.62 41.08
C ASP A 167 -28.84 -3.77 40.35
N PHE A 168 -29.84 -3.33 41.13
CA PHE A 168 -30.89 -2.33 40.87
C PHE A 168 -32.29 -2.75 40.36
N VAL A 169 -33.10 -3.35 41.25
CA VAL A 169 -34.55 -3.04 41.37
C VAL A 169 -34.91 -2.83 42.86
N ARG A 170 -35.48 -1.66 43.21
CA ARG A 170 -36.18 -1.43 44.49
C ARG A 170 -37.69 -1.51 44.26
N TRP A 171 -38.39 -2.27 45.08
CA TRP A 171 -39.86 -2.27 45.19
C TRP A 171 -40.29 -1.37 46.35
N GLY A 172 -41.31 -0.56 46.15
CA GLY A 172 -41.96 0.23 47.21
C GLY A 172 -43.47 0.08 47.12
N CYS A 173 -44.09 -0.45 48.17
CA CYS A 173 -45.53 -0.42 48.38
C CYS A 173 -45.93 0.93 48.99
N SER A 174 -47.08 1.45 48.61
CA SER A 174 -47.75 2.52 49.35
C SER A 174 -49.12 2.04 49.81
N GLU A 175 -49.39 2.31 51.08
CA GLU A 175 -50.52 1.87 51.90
C GLU A 175 -51.83 2.58 51.54
N GLY A 176 -52.97 1.91 51.69
CA GLY A 176 -54.29 2.54 51.56
C GLY A 176 -55.48 1.57 51.44
N GLU A 177 -55.84 0.98 52.57
CA GLU A 177 -57.09 0.30 52.97
C GLU A 177 -58.17 -0.13 51.93
N ALA A 178 -58.44 -1.45 52.00
CA ALA A 178 -59.75 -2.10 51.83
C ALA A 178 -60.34 -2.23 50.41
N LYS A 179 -59.74 -3.13 49.60
CA LYS A 179 -60.37 -4.27 48.88
C LYS A 179 -59.48 -4.70 47.73
N GLY A 180 -59.07 -5.98 47.72
CA GLY A 180 -58.61 -6.75 46.54
C GLY A 180 -57.38 -6.21 45.81
N CYS A 181 -56.30 -7.00 45.75
CA CYS A 181 -55.23 -6.77 44.80
C CYS A 181 -55.78 -6.98 43.37
N ASP A 182 -56.11 -5.89 42.66
CA ASP A 182 -56.25 -5.87 41.21
C ASP A 182 -54.91 -5.40 40.61
N CYS A 183 -54.24 -6.31 39.91
CA CYS A 183 -53.14 -5.96 39.02
C CYS A 183 -53.75 -5.55 37.67
N ILE A 184 -53.99 -4.25 37.45
CA ILE A 184 -54.22 -3.72 36.11
C ILE A 184 -52.86 -3.20 35.59
N PRO A 185 -52.35 -3.71 34.46
CA PRO A 185 -51.25 -3.04 33.80
C PRO A 185 -51.73 -1.69 33.26
N GLU A 186 -51.17 -0.59 33.78
CA GLU A 186 -51.09 0.66 33.03
C GLU A 186 -50.41 0.32 31.70
N SER A 187 -51.11 0.59 30.59
CA SER A 187 -50.60 0.38 29.24
C SER A 187 -49.49 1.39 28.95
N ASN A 188 -48.29 1.07 29.43
CA ASN A 188 -47.06 1.66 28.98
C ASN A 188 -46.72 1.07 27.61
N VAL A 189 -46.55 1.94 26.61
CA VAL A 189 -46.05 1.54 25.28
C VAL A 189 -44.56 1.28 25.42
N PHE A 190 -44.15 0.03 25.25
CA PHE A 190 -42.75 -0.38 25.21
C PHE A 190 -42.25 -0.27 23.77
N VAL A 191 -41.09 0.37 23.55
CA VAL A 191 -40.34 0.18 22.30
C VAL A 191 -39.55 -1.12 22.44
N ASP A 192 -40.26 -2.23 22.25
CA ASP A 192 -39.68 -3.52 21.88
C ASP A 192 -40.06 -3.77 20.41
N GLN A 193 -39.17 -4.39 19.63
CA GLN A 193 -39.16 -4.40 18.17
C GLN A 193 -40.30 -5.19 17.49
N HIS A 194 -41.43 -5.43 18.15
CA HIS A 194 -42.58 -6.05 17.49
C HIS A 194 -43.91 -5.41 17.91
N ASP A 195 -44.53 -4.77 16.91
CA ASP A 195 -45.97 -4.52 16.73
C ASP A 195 -46.56 -3.21 17.28
N ASN A 196 -46.56 -2.14 16.45
CA ASN A 196 -47.64 -1.16 16.36
C ASN A 196 -47.51 -0.28 15.09
N SER A 197 -48.51 -0.36 14.20
CA SER A 197 -48.59 0.36 12.92
C SER A 197 -48.50 1.90 13.00
N LEU A 198 -48.65 2.50 14.19
CA LEU A 198 -48.57 3.96 14.37
C LEU A 198 -47.12 4.46 14.44
N ASP A 199 -46.20 3.64 14.93
CA ASP A 199 -44.81 4.03 15.18
C ASP A 199 -43.99 4.07 13.89
N GLN A 200 -44.28 3.15 12.96
CA GLN A 200 -43.73 3.15 11.60
C GLN A 200 -44.21 4.38 10.79
N ILE A 201 -45.45 4.81 11.00
CA ILE A 201 -46.01 6.00 10.34
C ILE A 201 -45.35 7.28 10.87
N ILE A 202 -45.13 7.38 12.19
CA ILE A 202 -44.49 8.57 12.80
C ILE A 202 -43.04 8.69 12.35
N MET A 203 -42.28 7.59 12.29
CA MET A 203 -40.88 7.60 11.83
C MET A 203 -40.75 7.91 10.33
N ALA A 204 -41.62 7.34 9.49
CA ALA A 204 -41.59 7.63 8.05
C ALA A 204 -42.06 9.05 7.70
N VAL A 205 -42.97 9.63 8.50
CA VAL A 205 -43.38 11.04 8.37
C VAL A 205 -42.27 11.98 8.84
N LEU A 206 -41.45 11.59 9.82
CA LEU A 206 -40.29 12.36 10.28
C LEU A 206 -39.18 12.42 9.21
N GLU A 207 -38.89 11.31 8.53
CA GLU A 207 -37.94 11.27 7.40
C GLU A 207 -38.37 12.16 6.22
N GLU A 208 -39.65 12.17 5.85
CA GLU A 208 -40.15 13.01 4.74
C GLU A 208 -40.34 14.49 5.11
N VAL A 209 -40.34 14.83 6.42
CA VAL A 209 -40.29 16.23 6.89
C VAL A 209 -38.84 16.73 6.95
N GLU A 210 -37.84 15.86 7.16
CA GLU A 210 -36.41 16.21 7.02
C GLU A 210 -35.98 16.47 5.57
N LYS A 211 -36.54 15.75 4.59
CA LYS A 211 -36.22 15.96 3.16
C LYS A 211 -36.65 17.33 2.60
N GLU A 212 -37.55 18.06 3.26
CA GLU A 212 -37.95 19.41 2.81
C GLU A 212 -36.95 20.51 3.24
N ASP A 213 -35.92 20.19 4.03
CA ASP A 213 -34.88 21.15 4.47
C ASP A 213 -33.44 20.57 4.49
N ASP A 214 -33.15 19.55 3.68
CA ASP A 214 -31.79 19.00 3.56
C ASP A 214 -30.83 19.97 2.82
N GLY A 215 -31.37 20.88 2.02
CA GLY A 215 -30.63 21.83 1.20
C GLY A 215 -29.83 21.22 0.06
N VAL A 216 -30.23 20.04 -0.41
CA VAL A 216 -29.70 19.41 -1.62
C VAL A 216 -30.53 19.88 -2.82
N LEU A 217 -29.89 20.37 -3.88
CA LEU A 217 -30.55 20.81 -5.10
C LEU A 217 -30.76 19.62 -6.05
N THR A 218 -31.98 19.47 -6.57
CA THR A 218 -32.33 18.41 -7.53
C THR A 218 -32.56 18.97 -8.93
N TYR A 219 -32.36 18.15 -9.97
CA TYR A 219 -32.40 18.59 -11.37
C TYR A 219 -33.82 18.94 -11.82
N LYS A 220 -34.05 20.20 -12.22
CA LYS A 220 -35.39 20.74 -12.57
C LYS A 220 -35.66 20.81 -14.08
N LYS A 221 -34.76 20.28 -14.93
CA LYS A 221 -34.87 20.31 -16.41
C LYS A 221 -35.08 21.72 -16.96
N MET A 222 -34.35 22.67 -16.39
CA MET A 222 -34.36 24.06 -16.81
C MET A 222 -33.92 24.20 -18.27
N LYS A 223 -34.62 25.04 -19.03
CA LYS A 223 -34.26 25.31 -20.42
C LYS A 223 -33.00 26.20 -20.49
N PRO A 224 -32.00 25.84 -21.32
CA PRO A 224 -30.84 26.66 -21.62
C PRO A 224 -31.14 28.09 -22.07
N GLY A 225 -30.13 28.97 -22.01
CA GLY A 225 -30.18 30.31 -22.58
C GLY A 225 -30.93 31.35 -21.73
N LYS A 226 -30.99 31.17 -20.41
CA LYS A 226 -31.45 32.19 -19.46
C LYS A 226 -30.26 32.72 -18.67
N ALA A 227 -30.21 34.04 -18.49
CA ALA A 227 -29.16 34.68 -17.70
C ALA A 227 -29.30 34.32 -16.21
N ILE A 228 -28.23 33.85 -15.58
CA ILE A 228 -28.18 33.54 -14.15
C ILE A 228 -28.43 34.79 -13.33
N LYS A 229 -27.68 35.86 -13.59
CA LYS A 229 -27.83 37.14 -12.91
C LYS A 229 -27.38 38.25 -13.86
N LYS A 230 -28.37 38.91 -14.46
CA LYS A 230 -28.14 39.92 -15.49
C LYS A 230 -27.14 40.99 -15.02
N GLY A 231 -26.06 41.15 -15.78
CA GLY A 231 -25.02 42.15 -15.52
C GLY A 231 -23.90 41.72 -14.58
N THR A 232 -23.96 40.49 -14.05
CA THR A 232 -22.89 39.88 -13.27
C THR A 232 -22.13 38.88 -14.15
N GLU A 233 -20.81 38.97 -14.14
CA GLU A 233 -19.93 38.01 -14.80
C GLU A 233 -19.82 36.73 -13.96
N LEU A 234 -19.79 35.57 -14.62
CA LEU A 234 -19.63 34.28 -13.99
C LEU A 234 -18.21 33.78 -14.25
N ARG A 235 -17.33 33.87 -13.25
CA ARG A 235 -16.03 33.23 -13.26
C ARG A 235 -16.15 31.86 -12.61
N ILE A 236 -16.28 30.83 -13.45
CA ILE A 236 -16.62 29.46 -13.04
C ILE A 236 -15.33 28.64 -12.97
N LEU A 237 -15.10 27.95 -11.85
CA LEU A 237 -14.02 26.97 -11.72
C LEU A 237 -14.60 25.55 -11.59
N PRO A 238 -14.50 24.72 -12.64
CA PRO A 238 -14.78 23.29 -12.55
C PRO A 238 -13.63 22.55 -11.83
N ILE A 239 -13.95 21.76 -10.82
CA ILE A 239 -12.99 21.02 -9.99
C ILE A 239 -13.43 19.56 -9.87
N GLY A 240 -12.52 18.62 -10.14
CA GLY A 240 -12.88 17.21 -10.03
C GLY A 240 -11.84 16.21 -10.52
N ASP A 241 -12.33 15.05 -10.90
CA ASP A 241 -11.54 13.94 -11.44
C ASP A 241 -11.67 13.81 -12.98
N SER A 242 -11.46 12.62 -13.53
CA SER A 242 -11.53 12.32 -14.97
C SER A 242 -12.87 12.69 -15.62
N ILE A 243 -13.98 12.65 -14.87
CA ILE A 243 -15.29 13.10 -15.37
C ILE A 243 -15.26 14.60 -15.60
N THR A 244 -14.64 15.36 -14.68
CA THR A 244 -14.45 16.79 -14.89
C THR A 244 -13.44 17.05 -15.99
N VAL A 245 -12.33 16.30 -16.12
CA VAL A 245 -11.40 16.44 -17.26
C VAL A 245 -12.14 16.34 -18.60
N GLY A 246 -13.14 15.46 -18.70
CA GLY A 246 -13.83 15.13 -19.95
C GLY A 246 -13.19 13.93 -20.64
N TYR A 247 -12.78 12.93 -19.87
CA TYR A 247 -12.07 11.74 -20.36
C TYR A 247 -12.75 11.12 -21.59
N GLU A 248 -11.98 10.99 -22.67
CA GLU A 248 -12.38 10.47 -23.99
C GLU A 248 -13.54 11.19 -24.68
N SER A 249 -13.86 12.42 -24.28
CA SER A 249 -14.89 13.24 -24.94
C SER A 249 -14.47 13.73 -26.33
N GLU A 250 -13.22 13.52 -26.75
CA GLU A 250 -12.72 13.76 -28.11
C GLU A 250 -12.92 12.56 -29.04
N LYS A 251 -13.15 11.36 -28.48
CA LYS A 251 -13.36 10.14 -29.27
C LYS A 251 -14.77 10.12 -29.87
N ASN A 252 -14.97 9.27 -30.90
CA ASN A 252 -16.27 9.04 -31.54
C ASN A 252 -16.97 10.33 -32.04
N GLY A 253 -16.19 11.27 -32.58
CA GLY A 253 -16.70 12.53 -33.14
C GLY A 253 -17.04 13.58 -32.08
N GLY A 254 -16.53 13.45 -30.86
CA GLY A 254 -16.64 14.46 -29.83
C GLY A 254 -15.55 15.54 -29.91
N ASP A 255 -15.66 16.55 -29.07
CA ASP A 255 -14.91 17.81 -29.16
C ASP A 255 -13.82 17.97 -28.08
N GLY A 256 -13.70 16.99 -27.18
CA GLY A 256 -12.75 17.01 -26.07
C GLY A 256 -13.10 17.96 -24.92
N ASN A 257 -14.27 18.60 -24.95
CA ASN A 257 -14.62 19.67 -24.00
C ASN A 257 -15.24 19.14 -22.69
N GLY A 258 -15.51 17.84 -22.58
CA GLY A 258 -16.31 17.29 -21.48
C GLY A 258 -17.69 17.98 -21.37
N TYR A 259 -18.17 18.18 -20.14
CA TYR A 259 -19.44 18.89 -19.92
C TYR A 259 -19.34 20.42 -20.06
N ARG A 260 -18.11 20.98 -20.04
CA ARG A 260 -17.90 22.44 -20.02
C ARG A 260 -18.41 23.12 -21.30
N GLY A 261 -18.25 22.45 -22.44
CA GLY A 261 -18.68 22.98 -23.73
C GLY A 261 -20.19 23.24 -23.78
N GLU A 262 -21.01 22.26 -23.33
CA GLU A 262 -22.47 22.44 -23.27
C GLU A 262 -22.86 23.45 -22.18
N LEU A 263 -22.22 23.41 -21.01
CA LEU A 263 -22.46 24.40 -19.95
C LEU A 263 -22.22 25.84 -20.44
N GLN A 264 -21.12 26.09 -21.17
CA GLN A 264 -20.82 27.41 -21.75
C GLN A 264 -21.92 27.86 -22.74
N LYS A 265 -22.38 26.93 -23.57
CA LYS A 265 -23.46 27.17 -24.53
C LYS A 265 -24.79 27.48 -23.84
N ASP A 266 -25.10 26.77 -22.76
CA ASP A 266 -26.33 27.00 -22.00
C ASP A 266 -26.33 28.35 -21.27
N LEU A 267 -25.15 28.78 -20.81
CA LEU A 267 -24.88 30.08 -20.22
C LEU A 267 -24.66 31.20 -21.25
N SER A 268 -25.03 31.02 -22.52
CA SER A 268 -24.81 31.98 -23.62
C SER A 268 -25.42 33.38 -23.42
N GLN A 269 -26.25 33.60 -22.40
CA GLN A 269 -26.78 34.92 -22.03
C GLN A 269 -26.01 35.63 -20.91
N ASP A 270 -25.04 34.94 -20.31
CA ASP A 270 -24.14 35.46 -19.28
C ASP A 270 -22.74 35.71 -19.87
N LYS A 271 -21.97 36.63 -19.28
CA LYS A 271 -20.53 36.70 -19.54
C LYS A 271 -19.87 35.64 -18.67
N VAL A 272 -19.34 34.58 -19.29
CA VAL A 272 -18.67 33.47 -18.61
C VAL A 272 -17.18 33.51 -18.87
N VAL A 273 -16.39 33.30 -17.82
CA VAL A 273 -14.95 33.07 -17.87
C VAL A 273 -14.67 31.79 -17.10
N PHE A 274 -14.01 30.81 -17.72
CA PHE A 274 -13.59 29.62 -16.97
C PHE A 274 -12.25 29.87 -16.30
N ALA A 275 -12.22 29.70 -14.98
CA ALA A 275 -10.99 29.67 -14.20
C ALA A 275 -10.40 28.26 -14.21
N GLY A 276 -9.09 28.17 -14.01
CA GLY A 276 -8.36 26.90 -13.97
C GLY A 276 -6.98 27.01 -14.61
N THR A 277 -6.14 26.04 -14.29
CA THR A 277 -4.78 25.90 -14.84
C THR A 277 -4.69 24.82 -15.91
N GLU A 278 -5.63 23.87 -15.93
CA GLU A 278 -5.72 22.84 -16.96
C GLU A 278 -6.69 23.26 -18.06
N SER A 279 -6.44 22.82 -19.30
CA SER A 279 -7.38 23.00 -20.42
C SER A 279 -7.26 21.84 -21.40
N SER A 280 -8.38 21.45 -21.99
CA SER A 280 -8.47 20.41 -23.00
C SER A 280 -9.66 20.67 -23.92
N GLY A 281 -9.66 20.03 -25.09
CA GLY A 281 -10.71 20.16 -26.08
C GLY A 281 -10.51 21.34 -27.04
N THR A 282 -11.62 21.85 -27.55
CA THR A 282 -11.70 22.89 -28.60
C THR A 282 -12.23 24.22 -28.10
N MET A 283 -12.59 24.34 -26.81
CA MET A 283 -12.98 25.61 -26.18
C MET A 283 -11.81 26.57 -26.10
N GLU A 284 -12.02 27.81 -26.53
CA GLU A 284 -11.04 28.92 -26.43
C GLU A 284 -10.72 29.28 -24.96
N ASP A 285 -11.74 29.24 -24.09
CA ASP A 285 -11.60 29.47 -22.64
C ASP A 285 -12.18 28.27 -21.86
N GLY A 286 -11.65 27.07 -22.11
CA GLY A 286 -12.14 25.79 -21.58
C GLY A 286 -11.46 25.28 -20.31
N TYR A 287 -11.05 26.18 -19.41
CA TYR A 287 -10.16 25.85 -18.30
C TYR A 287 -10.85 25.20 -17.09
N TYR A 288 -10.09 24.43 -16.33
CA TYR A 288 -10.56 23.69 -15.14
C TYR A 288 -9.39 23.33 -14.18
N ALA A 289 -9.73 22.72 -13.04
CA ALA A 289 -8.78 22.14 -12.08
C ALA A 289 -9.17 20.69 -11.75
N ALA A 290 -8.84 19.77 -12.65
CA ALA A 290 -9.21 18.37 -12.53
C ALA A 290 -8.16 17.47 -13.16
N TRP A 291 -8.02 16.26 -12.61
CA TRP A 291 -6.98 15.32 -13.01
C TRP A 291 -7.53 13.90 -13.11
N SER A 292 -7.26 13.24 -14.23
CA SER A 292 -7.75 11.89 -14.49
C SER A 292 -7.13 10.86 -13.54
N GLY A 293 -7.94 9.95 -13.00
CA GLY A 293 -7.48 8.91 -12.08
C GLY A 293 -7.11 9.38 -10.67
N GLN A 294 -7.31 10.66 -10.34
CA GLN A 294 -6.90 11.23 -9.07
C GLN A 294 -8.02 11.30 -8.04
N THR A 295 -7.67 11.11 -6.76
CA THR A 295 -8.59 11.16 -5.60
C THR A 295 -8.78 12.58 -5.08
N ILE A 296 -9.72 12.76 -4.16
CA ILE A 296 -9.98 14.03 -3.46
C ILE A 296 -8.71 14.59 -2.80
N GLN A 297 -7.84 13.74 -2.24
CA GLN A 297 -6.61 14.20 -1.60
C GLN A 297 -5.66 14.87 -2.61
N TYR A 298 -5.46 14.24 -3.77
CA TYR A 298 -4.60 14.78 -4.81
C TYR A 298 -5.17 16.10 -5.34
N ILE A 299 -6.48 16.15 -5.61
CA ILE A 299 -7.17 17.36 -6.05
C ILE A 299 -6.92 18.49 -5.04
N SER A 300 -7.09 18.21 -3.75
CA SER A 300 -6.85 19.18 -2.68
C SER A 300 -5.42 19.71 -2.63
N ASN A 301 -4.43 18.88 -2.95
CA ASN A 301 -3.02 19.27 -2.96
C ASN A 301 -2.64 20.18 -4.15
N HIS A 302 -3.39 20.13 -5.26
CA HIS A 302 -3.01 20.80 -6.52
C HIS A 302 -3.90 21.97 -6.92
N VAL A 303 -5.06 22.15 -6.28
CA VAL A 303 -6.08 23.15 -6.67
C VAL A 303 -5.68 24.61 -6.39
N ASP A 304 -4.61 24.86 -5.63
CA ASP A 304 -4.30 26.18 -5.07
C ASP A 304 -4.09 27.27 -6.13
N GLU A 305 -3.36 27.01 -7.22
CA GLU A 305 -3.15 28.00 -8.30
C GLU A 305 -4.44 28.36 -9.03
N SER A 306 -5.33 27.38 -9.21
CA SER A 306 -6.65 27.62 -9.81
C SER A 306 -7.54 28.47 -8.90
N LEU A 307 -7.47 28.28 -7.58
CA LEU A 307 -8.21 29.12 -6.62
C LEU A 307 -7.68 30.56 -6.57
N LYS A 308 -6.38 30.79 -6.83
CA LYS A 308 -5.82 32.16 -6.91
C LYS A 308 -6.45 33.00 -8.04
N GLN A 309 -7.08 32.36 -9.03
CA GLN A 309 -7.83 33.05 -10.09
C GLN A 309 -9.18 33.62 -9.62
N ARG A 310 -9.52 33.42 -8.33
CA ARG A 310 -10.68 34.01 -7.64
C ARG A 310 -12.00 33.80 -8.40
N PRO A 311 -12.41 32.54 -8.65
CA PRO A 311 -13.75 32.27 -9.17
C PRO A 311 -14.84 32.77 -8.20
N ASN A 312 -16.01 33.12 -8.74
CA ASN A 312 -17.20 33.42 -7.94
C ASN A 312 -18.20 32.25 -7.92
N ILE A 313 -18.00 31.23 -8.76
CA ILE A 313 -18.73 29.96 -8.74
C ILE A 313 -17.73 28.81 -8.86
N ILE A 314 -17.84 27.82 -7.99
CA ILE A 314 -17.03 26.60 -8.02
C ILE A 314 -17.96 25.40 -8.19
N LEU A 315 -17.66 24.56 -9.18
CA LEU A 315 -18.38 23.30 -9.42
C LEU A 315 -17.47 22.16 -8.98
N LEU A 316 -17.83 21.45 -7.91
CA LEU A 316 -17.01 20.40 -7.31
C LEU A 316 -17.65 19.03 -7.52
N ALA A 317 -17.03 18.21 -8.37
CA ALA A 317 -17.37 16.80 -8.56
C ALA A 317 -16.12 15.92 -8.37
N ALA A 318 -15.93 15.45 -7.13
CA ALA A 318 -14.77 14.64 -6.74
C ALA A 318 -15.20 13.49 -5.82
N GLY A 319 -14.53 12.34 -5.96
CA GLY A 319 -14.75 11.15 -5.13
C GLY A 319 -14.97 9.86 -5.92
N THR A 320 -15.15 9.93 -7.24
CA THR A 320 -15.36 8.72 -8.08
C THR A 320 -14.18 7.75 -7.97
N ASN A 321 -12.95 8.29 -7.97
CA ASN A 321 -11.74 7.50 -7.83
C ASN A 321 -11.51 7.02 -6.39
N ASP A 322 -11.92 7.78 -5.37
CA ASP A 322 -11.88 7.34 -3.98
C ASP A 322 -12.75 6.09 -3.78
N MET A 323 -13.91 5.98 -4.45
CA MET A 323 -14.81 4.82 -4.30
C MET A 323 -14.39 3.58 -5.10
N ASN A 324 -13.36 3.70 -5.94
CA ASN A 324 -12.89 2.63 -6.81
C ASN A 324 -12.45 1.39 -6.01
N SER A 325 -12.72 0.19 -6.52
CA SER A 325 -12.28 -1.07 -5.88
C SER A 325 -10.77 -1.28 -5.98
N SER A 326 -10.10 -0.67 -6.97
CA SER A 326 -8.67 -0.80 -7.20
C SER A 326 -7.86 0.07 -6.22
N PRO A 327 -6.99 -0.52 -5.38
CA PRO A 327 -6.06 0.23 -4.53
C PRO A 327 -5.08 1.10 -5.34
N GLY A 328 -4.85 0.74 -6.61
CA GLY A 328 -4.04 1.53 -7.53
C GLY A 328 -4.67 2.88 -7.88
N ILE A 329 -6.00 3.02 -7.77
CA ILE A 329 -6.78 4.24 -8.05
C ILE A 329 -7.21 4.91 -6.74
N ALA A 330 -7.77 4.16 -5.79
CA ALA A 330 -8.18 4.66 -4.47
C ALA A 330 -6.97 4.77 -3.52
N LYS A 331 -6.01 5.64 -3.84
CA LYS A 331 -4.69 5.74 -3.18
C LYS A 331 -4.72 5.97 -1.66
N GLN A 332 -5.78 6.57 -1.12
CA GLN A 332 -5.97 6.82 0.32
C GLN A 332 -6.98 5.84 0.94
N GLY A 333 -7.21 4.70 0.29
CA GLY A 333 -8.28 3.76 0.61
C GLY A 333 -9.63 4.20 0.03
N ASN A 334 -10.57 3.26 -0.01
CA ASN A 334 -11.92 3.43 -0.53
C ASN A 334 -13.01 3.52 0.55
N ASP A 335 -12.63 3.88 1.78
CA ASP A 335 -13.58 4.18 2.84
C ASP A 335 -14.37 5.47 2.55
N ALA A 336 -15.70 5.37 2.56
CA ALA A 336 -16.62 6.47 2.27
C ALA A 336 -16.49 7.62 3.29
N GLN A 337 -16.31 7.31 4.57
CA GLN A 337 -16.18 8.34 5.61
C GLN A 337 -14.87 9.12 5.46
N GLY A 338 -13.75 8.43 5.26
CA GLY A 338 -12.45 9.05 5.02
C GLY A 338 -12.43 9.89 3.75
N ALA A 339 -13.10 9.46 2.68
CA ALA A 339 -13.29 10.28 1.49
C ALA A 339 -14.11 11.55 1.78
N ALA A 340 -15.19 11.44 2.56
CA ALA A 340 -16.02 12.59 2.95
C ALA A 340 -15.24 13.59 3.82
N ASP A 341 -14.39 13.10 4.73
CA ASP A 341 -13.52 13.95 5.55
C ASP A 341 -12.51 14.72 4.69
N ARG A 342 -11.94 14.08 3.66
CA ARG A 342 -11.06 14.73 2.68
C ARG A 342 -11.82 15.77 1.86
N LEU A 343 -13.05 15.48 1.45
CA LEU A 343 -13.92 16.42 0.72
C LEU A 343 -14.20 17.66 1.58
N GLY A 344 -14.48 17.48 2.87
CA GLY A 344 -14.66 18.57 3.82
C GLY A 344 -13.45 19.51 3.88
N LYS A 345 -12.24 18.96 4.02
CA LYS A 345 -10.98 19.73 4.03
C LYS A 345 -10.76 20.49 2.72
N LEU A 346 -11.16 19.90 1.59
CA LEU A 346 -11.09 20.54 0.28
C LEU A 346 -12.06 21.73 0.19
N ILE A 347 -13.30 21.58 0.67
CA ILE A 347 -14.28 22.68 0.75
C ILE A 347 -13.77 23.80 1.66
N ASP A 348 -13.24 23.48 2.84
CA ASP A 348 -12.61 24.44 3.75
C ASP A 348 -11.53 25.28 3.05
N LYS A 349 -10.65 24.62 2.29
CA LYS A 349 -9.59 25.28 1.52
C LYS A 349 -10.18 26.24 0.46
N MET A 350 -11.23 25.83 -0.25
CA MET A 350 -11.90 26.69 -1.23
C MET A 350 -12.54 27.92 -0.58
N ILE A 351 -13.24 27.74 0.54
CA ILE A 351 -13.84 28.83 1.31
C ILE A 351 -12.77 29.81 1.78
N LYS A 352 -11.66 29.30 2.31
CA LYS A 352 -10.56 30.13 2.83
C LYS A 352 -9.93 30.99 1.74
N THR A 353 -9.73 30.43 0.55
CA THR A 353 -9.06 31.11 -0.56
C THR A 353 -10.03 32.00 -1.36
N CYS A 354 -11.26 31.54 -1.54
CA CYS A 354 -12.33 32.20 -2.30
C CYS A 354 -13.59 32.40 -1.44
N PRO A 355 -13.54 33.25 -0.40
CA PRO A 355 -14.68 33.44 0.51
C PRO A 355 -15.92 34.08 -0.15
N ASP A 356 -15.74 34.66 -1.35
CA ASP A 356 -16.79 35.28 -2.14
C ASP A 356 -17.47 34.30 -3.11
N ALA A 357 -16.93 33.09 -3.27
CA ALA A 357 -17.45 32.10 -4.20
C ALA A 357 -18.66 31.37 -3.63
N THR A 358 -19.58 30.99 -4.50
CA THR A 358 -20.57 29.94 -4.20
C THR A 358 -20.04 28.59 -4.67
N ILE A 359 -20.06 27.59 -3.79
CA ILE A 359 -19.56 26.23 -4.07
C ILE A 359 -20.76 25.29 -4.22
N LEU A 360 -20.82 24.60 -5.36
CA LEU A 360 -21.77 23.52 -5.61
C LEU A 360 -21.04 22.18 -5.51
N VAL A 361 -21.45 21.33 -4.56
CA VAL A 361 -20.81 20.05 -4.25
C VAL A 361 -21.68 18.91 -4.77
N SER A 362 -21.17 18.15 -5.73
CA SER A 362 -21.89 17.06 -6.36
C SER A 362 -21.98 15.82 -5.48
N LEU A 363 -23.18 15.27 -5.33
CA LEU A 363 -23.37 13.85 -5.07
C LEU A 363 -23.04 13.13 -6.38
N ILE A 364 -21.78 12.70 -6.55
CA ILE A 364 -21.19 12.16 -7.81
C ILE A 364 -22.08 11.14 -8.53
N ILE A 365 -21.98 10.96 -9.86
CA ILE A 365 -22.82 10.03 -10.63
C ILE A 365 -22.56 8.54 -10.32
N ASP A 366 -23.48 7.65 -10.70
CA ASP A 366 -23.34 6.20 -10.53
C ASP A 366 -22.42 5.59 -11.59
N THR A 367 -21.90 4.40 -11.29
CA THR A 367 -21.36 3.48 -12.30
C THR A 367 -22.44 2.49 -12.76
N CYS A 368 -22.20 1.71 -13.81
CA CYS A 368 -23.23 0.79 -14.35
C CYS A 368 -23.79 -0.24 -13.33
N GLY A 369 -23.09 -0.55 -12.24
CA GLY A 369 -23.53 -1.56 -11.26
C GLY A 369 -23.45 -2.99 -11.78
N ASN A 370 -22.63 -3.23 -12.81
CA ASN A 370 -22.33 -4.57 -13.32
C ASN A 370 -21.34 -5.30 -12.37
N SER A 371 -21.01 -6.57 -12.64
CA SER A 371 -20.10 -7.35 -11.78
C SER A 371 -18.73 -6.70 -11.53
N GLN A 372 -18.26 -5.82 -12.42
CA GLN A 372 -16.98 -5.12 -12.28
C GLN A 372 -17.06 -3.89 -11.38
N THR A 373 -18.24 -3.26 -11.27
CA THR A 373 -18.41 -1.95 -10.60
C THR A 373 -19.39 -1.99 -9.43
N LYS A 374 -20.00 -3.15 -9.14
CA LYS A 374 -21.00 -3.34 -8.08
C LYS A 374 -20.52 -2.87 -6.70
N ASP A 375 -19.30 -3.21 -6.32
CA ASP A 375 -18.77 -2.84 -5.00
C ASP A 375 -18.46 -1.34 -4.93
N GLN A 376 -17.99 -0.74 -6.03
CA GLN A 376 -17.79 0.71 -6.14
C GLN A 376 -19.11 1.48 -6.04
N ASN A 377 -20.19 0.99 -6.67
CA ASN A 377 -21.51 1.60 -6.54
C ASN A 377 -22.03 1.58 -5.11
N THR A 378 -21.83 0.47 -4.39
CA THR A 378 -22.24 0.36 -2.97
C THR A 378 -21.56 1.44 -2.13
N ARG A 379 -20.23 1.61 -2.29
CA ARG A 379 -19.48 2.66 -1.58
C ARG A 379 -19.82 4.06 -2.06
N THR A 380 -20.14 4.24 -3.34
CA THR A 380 -20.60 5.52 -3.89
C THR A 380 -21.90 5.96 -3.25
N GLU A 381 -22.84 5.04 -3.03
CA GLU A 381 -24.08 5.29 -2.28
C GLU A 381 -23.78 5.72 -0.84
N GLU A 382 -22.89 5.01 -0.14
CA GLU A 382 -22.44 5.36 1.21
C GLU A 382 -21.83 6.76 1.26
N PHE A 383 -20.92 7.07 0.33
CA PHE A 383 -20.25 8.37 0.24
C PHE A 383 -21.23 9.51 -0.03
N ARG A 384 -22.19 9.34 -0.96
CA ARG A 384 -23.23 10.35 -1.23
C ARG A 384 -24.07 10.66 0.00
N ASN A 385 -24.43 9.65 0.78
CA ASN A 385 -25.25 9.83 1.99
C ASN A 385 -24.57 10.71 3.05
N LEU A 386 -23.24 10.87 3.00
CA LEU A 386 -22.48 11.73 3.91
C LEU A 386 -22.40 13.20 3.46
N ILE A 387 -22.58 13.48 2.17
CA ILE A 387 -22.38 14.82 1.59
C ILE A 387 -23.40 15.87 2.09
N PRO A 388 -24.72 15.58 2.20
CA PRO A 388 -25.69 16.55 2.67
C PRO A 388 -25.36 17.11 4.06
N ASP A 389 -25.04 16.24 5.02
CA ASP A 389 -24.65 16.64 6.37
C ASP A 389 -23.32 17.40 6.41
N LEU A 390 -22.36 16.99 5.58
CA LEU A 390 -21.09 17.71 5.43
C LEU A 390 -21.31 19.14 4.93
N VAL A 391 -22.07 19.31 3.84
CA VAL A 391 -22.36 20.62 3.24
C VAL A 391 -23.21 21.48 4.18
N LYS A 392 -24.15 20.88 4.90
CA LYS A 392 -24.99 21.57 5.88
C LYS A 392 -24.16 22.25 6.96
N LYS A 393 -23.06 21.64 7.44
CA LYS A 393 -22.14 22.26 8.42
C LYS A 393 -21.61 23.61 7.92
N PHE A 394 -21.12 23.67 6.68
CA PHE A 394 -20.61 24.92 6.09
C PHE A 394 -21.69 25.99 5.93
N ARG A 395 -22.89 25.58 5.54
CA ARG A 395 -24.04 26.49 5.40
C ARG A 395 -24.52 27.03 6.74
N ASP A 396 -24.53 26.18 7.78
CA ASP A 396 -24.84 26.58 9.16
C ASP A 396 -23.83 27.61 9.68
N ASP A 397 -22.55 27.45 9.29
CA ASP A 397 -21.43 28.39 9.51
C ASP A 397 -21.44 29.62 8.57
N LYS A 398 -22.54 29.83 7.82
CA LYS A 398 -22.80 30.98 6.94
C LYS A 398 -21.91 31.08 5.69
N HIS A 399 -21.32 29.96 5.26
CA HIS A 399 -20.65 29.86 3.97
C HIS A 399 -21.65 29.56 2.84
N HIS A 400 -21.34 29.99 1.62
CA HIS A 400 -22.19 29.77 0.43
C HIS A 400 -21.89 28.41 -0.21
N VAL A 401 -22.30 27.33 0.44
CA VAL A 401 -22.09 25.95 -0.04
C VAL A 401 -23.43 25.24 -0.18
N LEU A 402 -23.67 24.62 -1.34
CA LEU A 402 -24.88 23.84 -1.64
C LEU A 402 -24.50 22.46 -2.18
N ALA A 403 -25.26 21.44 -1.80
CA ALA A 403 -25.14 20.11 -2.36
C ALA A 403 -26.01 20.02 -3.62
N VAL A 404 -25.55 19.32 -4.66
CA VAL A 404 -26.31 19.11 -5.91
C VAL A 404 -26.40 17.62 -6.20
N ASP A 405 -27.60 17.14 -6.50
CA ASP A 405 -27.89 15.73 -6.63
C ASP A 405 -27.68 15.23 -8.06
N PHE A 406 -26.56 14.54 -8.30
CA PHE A 406 -26.31 13.83 -9.57
C PHE A 406 -26.64 12.33 -9.48
N SER A 407 -27.24 11.84 -8.39
CA SER A 407 -27.57 10.41 -8.23
C SER A 407 -28.63 9.91 -9.21
N GLU A 408 -29.51 10.80 -9.70
CA GLU A 408 -30.50 10.47 -10.73
C GLU A 408 -29.90 10.43 -12.16
N PHE A 409 -28.59 10.61 -12.33
CA PHE A 409 -27.95 10.60 -13.64
C PHE A 409 -27.94 9.18 -14.23
N ASP A 410 -28.75 8.98 -15.27
CA ASP A 410 -28.99 7.66 -15.85
C ASP A 410 -27.71 7.05 -16.46
N THR A 411 -27.33 5.87 -15.96
CA THR A 411 -26.11 5.15 -16.32
C THR A 411 -26.07 4.72 -17.79
N LYS A 412 -27.20 4.75 -18.52
CA LYS A 412 -27.21 4.55 -19.98
C LYS A 412 -26.42 5.62 -20.74
N ASN A 413 -26.17 6.77 -20.11
CA ASN A 413 -25.40 7.85 -20.69
C ASN A 413 -23.89 7.69 -20.47
N LEU A 414 -23.47 6.63 -19.79
CA LEU A 414 -22.06 6.29 -19.60
C LEU A 414 -21.50 5.55 -20.82
N ARG A 415 -20.18 5.57 -20.94
CA ARG A 415 -19.42 4.79 -21.93
C ARG A 415 -19.40 3.32 -21.52
N SER A 416 -18.82 2.50 -22.39
CA SER A 416 -18.60 1.07 -22.13
C SER A 416 -17.70 0.78 -20.93
N ASP A 417 -16.91 1.76 -20.48
CA ASP A 417 -16.09 1.65 -19.26
C ASP A 417 -16.91 1.76 -17.97
N CYS A 418 -18.20 2.08 -18.08
CA CYS A 418 -19.14 2.14 -16.97
C CYS A 418 -18.86 3.18 -15.89
N VAL A 419 -17.98 4.15 -16.16
CA VAL A 419 -17.61 5.21 -15.21
C VAL A 419 -17.76 6.59 -15.86
N HIS A 420 -17.29 6.76 -17.09
CA HIS A 420 -17.25 8.07 -17.73
C HIS A 420 -18.49 8.33 -18.57
N PRO A 421 -19.06 9.55 -18.58
CA PRO A 421 -20.10 9.91 -19.52
C PRO A 421 -19.68 9.74 -20.99
N SER A 422 -20.61 9.31 -21.83
CA SER A 422 -20.50 9.40 -23.29
C SER A 422 -20.55 10.86 -23.74
N ASN A 423 -20.29 11.15 -25.02
CA ASN A 423 -20.35 12.52 -25.54
C ASN A 423 -21.73 13.18 -25.30
N ASP A 424 -22.83 12.43 -25.42
CA ASP A 424 -24.17 12.94 -25.11
C ASP A 424 -24.43 12.99 -23.59
N GLY A 425 -23.83 12.08 -22.83
CA GLY A 425 -23.84 12.13 -21.38
C GLY A 425 -23.15 13.38 -20.83
N TYR A 426 -22.00 13.77 -21.39
CA TYR A 426 -21.31 15.00 -20.99
C TYR A 426 -22.14 16.25 -21.30
N LYS A 427 -22.82 16.31 -22.45
CA LYS A 427 -23.76 17.41 -22.74
C LYS A 427 -24.88 17.49 -21.71
N LEU A 428 -25.51 16.34 -21.41
CA LEU A 428 -26.54 16.26 -20.38
C LEU A 428 -26.00 16.71 -19.01
N MET A 429 -24.78 16.33 -18.65
CA MET A 429 -24.16 16.78 -17.41
C MET A 429 -23.95 18.32 -17.39
N GLY A 430 -23.67 18.92 -18.54
CA GLY A 430 -23.64 20.38 -18.73
C GLY A 430 -24.99 21.03 -18.45
N ASP A 431 -26.09 20.47 -19.00
CA ASP A 431 -27.46 20.93 -18.73
C ASP A 431 -27.78 20.90 -17.22
N TRP A 432 -27.31 19.87 -16.51
CA TRP A 432 -27.53 19.70 -15.07
C TRP A 432 -26.79 20.76 -14.26
N TRP A 433 -25.50 20.99 -14.56
CA TRP A 433 -24.74 22.06 -13.94
C TRP A 433 -25.40 23.43 -14.16
N TYR A 434 -25.85 23.71 -15.38
CA TYR A 434 -26.59 24.93 -15.70
C TYR A 434 -27.87 25.09 -14.88
N ASP A 435 -28.63 24.01 -14.70
CA ASP A 435 -29.84 23.97 -13.86
C ASP A 435 -29.50 24.26 -12.39
N PHE A 436 -28.49 23.60 -11.83
CA PHE A 436 -28.10 23.81 -10.44
C PHE A 436 -27.58 25.24 -10.17
N ILE A 437 -26.79 25.81 -11.08
CA ILE A 437 -26.32 27.20 -10.96
C ILE A 437 -27.49 28.18 -10.93
N HIS A 438 -28.57 27.89 -11.68
CA HIS A 438 -29.77 28.72 -11.66
C HIS A 438 -30.52 28.70 -10.34
N GLN A 439 -30.38 27.64 -9.55
CA GLN A 439 -31.03 27.47 -8.25
C GLN A 439 -30.28 28.19 -7.12
N ILE A 440 -29.06 28.70 -7.37
CA ILE A 440 -28.31 29.49 -6.40
C ILE A 440 -29.09 30.76 -6.01
N PRO A 441 -29.19 31.09 -4.70
CA PRO A 441 -29.71 32.38 -4.24
C PRO A 441 -28.98 33.56 -4.92
N LYS A 442 -29.73 34.48 -5.53
CA LYS A 442 -29.12 35.52 -6.39
C LYS A 442 -28.18 36.49 -5.65
N ASP A 443 -28.32 36.61 -4.34
CA ASP A 443 -27.46 37.37 -3.44
C ASP A 443 -26.13 36.67 -3.13
N TRP A 444 -26.02 35.36 -3.37
CA TRP A 444 -24.78 34.58 -3.18
C TRP A 444 -23.82 34.73 -4.36
N ILE A 445 -24.33 35.05 -5.55
CA ILE A 445 -23.54 35.30 -6.76
C ILE A 445 -23.13 36.77 -6.79
N LYS A 446 -21.86 37.06 -6.55
CA LYS A 446 -21.26 38.40 -6.61
C LYS A 446 -20.36 38.53 -7.84
N ASP A 447 -20.02 39.75 -8.25
CA ASP A 447 -19.01 39.95 -9.30
C ASP A 447 -17.67 39.33 -8.86
N PRO A 448 -16.91 38.72 -9.78
CA PRO A 448 -15.65 38.09 -9.44
C PRO A 448 -14.62 39.12 -8.98
N VAL A 449 -13.74 38.71 -8.07
CA VAL A 449 -12.72 39.59 -7.48
C VAL A 449 -11.47 39.57 -8.35
N GLY A 450 -10.97 40.75 -8.70
CA GLY A 450 -9.76 40.89 -9.53
C GLY A 450 -10.03 40.75 -11.03
N LYS A 451 -8.98 40.95 -11.83
CA LYS A 451 -9.06 40.81 -13.29
C LYS A 451 -9.27 39.36 -13.69
N ASP A 452 -9.84 39.16 -14.87
CA ASP A 452 -9.90 37.84 -15.50
C ASP A 452 -8.48 37.28 -15.67
N PRO A 453 -8.31 35.95 -15.57
CA PRO A 453 -7.02 35.31 -15.84
C PRO A 453 -6.49 35.78 -17.19
N THR A 454 -5.27 36.32 -17.21
CA THR A 454 -4.59 36.64 -18.46
C THR A 454 -4.20 35.32 -19.13
N ARG A 455 -4.90 34.99 -20.20
CA ARG A 455 -4.54 33.93 -21.14
C ARG A 455 -3.70 34.63 -22.22
N ASP A 456 -2.38 34.46 -22.19
CA ASP A 456 -1.52 35.10 -23.19
C ASP A 456 -1.76 34.45 -24.56
N ASP A 457 -2.71 34.99 -25.31
CA ASP A 457 -2.85 34.80 -26.76
C ASP A 457 -1.72 35.55 -27.47
N ASP A 458 -0.49 35.04 -27.38
CA ASP A 458 0.58 35.40 -28.31
C ASP A 458 1.74 34.38 -28.27
N SER A 459 1.68 33.40 -29.19
CA SER A 459 2.81 32.72 -29.86
C SER A 459 4.10 32.30 -29.09
N GLY A 460 4.04 32.13 -27.77
CA GLY A 460 5.16 31.70 -26.91
C GLY A 460 4.86 30.45 -26.07
N VAL A 461 4.54 29.34 -26.73
CA VAL A 461 4.69 27.93 -26.29
C VAL A 461 4.87 27.75 -24.77
N ASN A 462 3.78 27.82 -24.01
CA ASN A 462 3.74 27.50 -22.58
C ASN A 462 4.82 28.19 -21.72
N GLY A 463 5.06 29.49 -21.93
CA GLY A 463 5.80 30.35 -21.00
C GLY A 463 7.32 30.38 -21.16
N GLY A 464 7.90 29.74 -22.18
CA GLY A 464 9.35 29.73 -22.41
C GLY A 464 10.15 29.13 -21.23
N LEU A 465 11.42 29.50 -21.10
CA LEU A 465 12.26 29.04 -19.98
C LEU A 465 11.76 29.56 -18.64
N ASP A 466 11.49 28.66 -17.70
CA ASP A 466 11.15 29.02 -16.32
C ASP A 466 12.36 29.67 -15.62
N LYS A 467 12.14 30.83 -15.01
CA LYS A 467 13.18 31.57 -14.26
C LYS A 467 13.09 31.39 -12.75
N ASN A 468 12.07 30.66 -12.28
CA ASN A 468 11.72 30.54 -10.87
C ASN A 468 11.76 29.09 -10.37
N ILE A 469 12.59 28.24 -11.01
CA ILE A 469 12.87 26.91 -10.49
C ILE A 469 13.62 27.07 -9.15
N PRO A 470 13.09 26.52 -8.04
CA PRO A 470 13.75 26.64 -6.73
C PRO A 470 15.04 25.82 -6.67
N ASP A 471 15.90 26.10 -5.70
CA ASP A 471 17.09 25.28 -5.45
C ASP A 471 16.72 23.85 -5.03
N PRO A 472 17.60 22.86 -5.27
CA PRO A 472 17.39 21.48 -4.83
C PRO A 472 17.22 21.34 -3.32
N ASP A 473 16.21 20.57 -2.91
CA ASP A 473 16.03 20.10 -1.54
C ASP A 473 16.44 18.63 -1.44
N TRP A 474 17.68 18.38 -1.02
CA TRP A 474 18.24 17.04 -0.85
C TRP A 474 17.66 16.27 0.34
N GLY A 475 16.69 16.85 1.05
CA GLY A 475 16.05 16.28 2.22
C GLY A 475 16.95 16.25 3.45
N THR A 476 16.33 16.07 4.61
CA THR A 476 17.01 15.91 5.88
C THR A 476 16.84 14.50 6.41
N ILE A 477 17.92 13.87 6.83
CA ILE A 477 17.85 12.54 7.45
C ILE A 477 17.20 12.67 8.84
N PRO A 478 16.13 11.90 9.14
CA PRO A 478 15.39 11.99 10.39
C PRO A 478 16.08 11.29 11.58
N ILE A 479 17.41 11.28 11.63
CA ILE A 479 18.18 10.64 12.72
C ILE A 479 18.42 11.66 13.83
N ARG A 480 17.70 11.49 14.96
CA ARG A 480 17.81 12.38 16.12
C ARG A 480 18.39 11.64 17.32
N GLN A 481 19.34 12.25 18.02
CA GLN A 481 19.87 11.68 19.26
C GLN A 481 18.85 11.84 20.39
N LYS A 482 18.56 10.75 21.11
CA LYS A 482 17.79 10.75 22.35
C LYS A 482 18.70 10.55 23.56
N SER A 483 18.17 10.78 24.76
CA SER A 483 18.92 10.47 25.99
C SER A 483 19.12 8.97 26.14
N GLN A 484 20.21 8.55 26.79
CA GLN A 484 20.48 7.14 27.07
C GLN A 484 19.33 6.46 27.84
N SER A 485 18.64 7.21 28.70
CA SER A 485 17.45 6.75 29.41
C SER A 485 16.28 6.44 28.48
N SER A 486 16.02 7.32 27.51
CA SER A 486 14.96 7.12 26.51
C SER A 486 15.30 5.95 25.59
N VAL A 487 16.57 5.78 25.22
CA VAL A 487 17.05 4.62 24.45
C VAL A 487 16.78 3.33 25.22
N SER A 488 17.18 3.30 26.49
CA SER A 488 16.98 2.14 27.37
C SER A 488 15.50 1.81 27.60
N GLU A 489 14.64 2.83 27.71
CA GLU A 489 13.20 2.68 27.88
C GLU A 489 12.54 2.04 26.66
N VAL A 490 12.83 2.55 25.46
CA VAL A 490 12.28 2.02 24.21
C VAL A 490 12.78 0.60 23.96
N ALA A 491 14.07 0.34 24.19
CA ALA A 491 14.60 -1.02 24.11
C ALA A 491 13.96 -1.96 25.13
N GLY A 492 13.78 -1.52 26.38
CA GLY A 492 13.08 -2.29 27.39
C GLY A 492 11.63 -2.62 27.03
N TRP A 493 10.94 -1.72 26.32
CA TRP A 493 9.58 -1.95 25.81
C TRP A 493 9.55 -2.94 24.65
N ALA A 494 10.46 -2.82 23.68
CA ALA A 494 10.48 -3.69 22.51
C ALA A 494 11.03 -5.10 22.82
N LYS A 495 11.76 -5.25 23.93
CA LYS A 495 12.36 -6.50 24.35
C LYS A 495 11.32 -7.59 24.59
N THR A 496 11.45 -8.69 23.84
CA THR A 496 10.69 -9.92 24.06
C THR A 496 11.53 -11.00 24.73
N ASP A 497 10.85 -11.87 25.47
CA ASP A 497 11.42 -13.16 25.89
C ASP A 497 11.36 -14.10 24.68
N GLY A 498 12.35 -14.98 24.51
CA GLY A 498 12.39 -15.92 23.37
C GLY A 498 11.18 -16.85 23.30
N LEU A 499 10.46 -17.02 24.42
CA LEU A 499 9.23 -17.80 24.53
C LEU A 499 7.93 -17.00 24.23
N GLN A 500 8.06 -15.71 23.94
CA GLN A 500 6.94 -14.79 23.73
C GLN A 500 7.32 -13.67 22.75
N ARG A 501 7.69 -14.06 21.52
CA ARG A 501 8.12 -13.12 20.46
C ARG A 501 7.07 -12.82 19.39
N LYS A 502 6.12 -13.74 19.14
CA LYS A 502 5.09 -13.55 18.11
C LYS A 502 4.05 -12.49 18.50
N CYS A 503 3.76 -11.58 17.58
CA CYS A 503 2.61 -10.69 17.62
C CYS A 503 1.35 -11.39 17.11
N ASN A 504 0.23 -11.28 17.84
CA ASN A 504 -1.05 -11.73 17.32
C ASN A 504 -1.69 -10.67 16.40
N GLY A 505 -1.50 -9.41 16.74
CA GLY A 505 -1.95 -8.25 15.97
C GLY A 505 -0.81 -7.63 15.18
N ASN A 506 -0.97 -6.36 14.84
CA ASN A 506 0.02 -5.64 14.06
C ASN A 506 1.17 -5.17 14.97
N PRO A 507 2.44 -5.34 14.54
CA PRO A 507 3.59 -4.83 15.26
C PRO A 507 3.55 -3.30 15.39
N GLU A 508 4.12 -2.78 16.48
CA GLU A 508 4.23 -1.36 16.77
C GLU A 508 5.69 -0.90 16.70
N TRP A 509 5.91 0.35 16.29
CA TRP A 509 7.25 0.91 16.13
C TRP A 509 7.46 2.08 17.08
N ARG A 510 8.57 2.08 17.81
CA ARG A 510 8.99 3.26 18.61
C ARG A 510 10.40 3.66 18.27
N GLU A 511 10.55 4.95 17.97
CA GLU A 511 11.84 5.56 17.68
C GLU A 511 12.77 5.46 18.90
N VAL A 512 13.88 4.73 18.75
CA VAL A 512 14.99 4.75 19.72
C VAL A 512 15.92 5.93 19.47
N GLY A 513 15.98 6.42 18.23
CA GLY A 513 16.80 7.55 17.80
C GLY A 513 18.16 7.11 17.24
N LYS A 514 19.13 8.02 17.23
CA LYS A 514 20.49 7.77 16.75
C LYS A 514 21.23 6.78 17.65
N ILE A 515 21.60 5.62 17.11
CA ILE A 515 22.31 4.55 17.84
C ILE A 515 23.71 4.24 17.28
N ALA A 516 24.11 4.86 16.14
CA ALA A 516 25.50 4.88 15.70
C ALA A 516 25.88 6.25 15.12
N LEU A 517 27.13 6.68 15.34
CA LEU A 517 27.66 7.93 14.78
C LEU A 517 28.00 7.83 13.29
N GLY A 518 28.08 6.63 12.73
CA GLY A 518 28.65 6.40 11.40
C GLY A 518 30.18 6.51 11.42
N ASN A 519 30.75 7.01 10.32
CA ASN A 519 32.18 6.96 9.98
C ASN A 519 32.72 5.53 9.87
N VAL A 520 31.86 4.60 9.45
CA VAL A 520 32.30 3.29 8.99
C VAL A 520 32.52 3.39 7.49
N GLY A 521 33.63 2.83 7.01
CA GLY A 521 33.95 2.91 5.60
C GLY A 521 34.33 4.31 5.10
N HIS A 522 34.16 4.49 3.80
CA HIS A 522 34.45 5.73 3.07
C HIS A 522 33.57 5.80 1.82
N ASN A 523 33.31 7.03 1.35
CA ASN A 523 32.83 7.26 -0.01
C ASN A 523 33.98 7.07 -0.99
N GLY A 524 33.65 6.74 -2.23
CA GLY A 524 34.58 6.76 -3.35
C GLY A 524 35.13 8.16 -3.66
N ASP A 525 35.98 8.26 -4.68
CA ASP A 525 36.58 9.53 -5.08
C ASP A 525 35.61 10.44 -5.86
N TRP A 526 34.52 9.87 -6.40
CA TRP A 526 33.52 10.58 -7.22
C TRP A 526 34.16 11.42 -8.33
N GLN A 527 35.27 10.94 -8.90
CA GLN A 527 35.96 11.55 -10.03
C GLN A 527 35.92 10.64 -11.24
N TYR A 528 35.44 11.17 -12.36
CA TYR A 528 35.37 10.45 -13.62
C TYR A 528 36.74 10.37 -14.30
N HIS A 529 37.25 9.14 -14.44
CA HIS A 529 38.49 8.86 -15.14
C HIS A 529 38.20 8.40 -16.56
N LYS A 530 38.12 9.36 -17.49
CA LYS A 530 37.77 9.08 -18.88
C LYS A 530 38.74 8.10 -19.55
N ASN A 531 38.18 7.15 -20.31
CA ASN A 531 38.93 6.24 -21.16
C ASN A 531 38.06 5.86 -22.36
N TRP A 532 38.32 6.49 -23.50
CA TRP A 532 37.55 6.31 -24.73
C TRP A 532 38.31 5.41 -25.69
N VAL A 533 37.67 4.32 -26.12
CA VAL A 533 38.27 3.33 -27.01
C VAL A 533 37.52 3.34 -28.34
N GLU A 534 38.21 3.62 -29.44
CA GLU A 534 37.62 3.46 -30.77
C GLU A 534 37.12 2.04 -30.97
N ALA A 535 35.89 1.89 -31.45
CA ALA A 535 35.44 0.60 -31.92
C ALA A 535 36.38 0.13 -33.04
N ASP A 536 36.78 -1.14 -33.04
CA ASP A 536 37.63 -1.70 -34.09
C ASP A 536 36.92 -2.88 -34.72
N TYR A 537 36.28 -2.61 -35.85
CA TYR A 537 35.60 -3.62 -36.64
C TYR A 537 36.10 -3.58 -38.08
N ASP A 538 37.23 -4.26 -38.29
CA ASP A 538 37.87 -4.49 -39.61
C ASP A 538 36.92 -4.94 -40.74
N LYS A 539 35.72 -5.44 -40.41
CA LYS A 539 34.71 -5.91 -41.39
C LYS A 539 33.90 -4.81 -42.10
N TRP A 540 33.89 -3.56 -41.63
CA TRP A 540 33.02 -2.48 -42.16
C TRP A 540 33.76 -1.38 -42.94
N GLY A 541 34.93 -1.70 -43.49
CA GLY A 541 35.76 -0.75 -44.26
C GLY A 541 36.93 -0.15 -43.47
N GLY A 542 37.21 -0.69 -42.28
CA GLY A 542 38.34 -0.32 -41.40
C GLY A 542 38.00 0.80 -40.41
N GLY A 543 38.45 0.67 -39.17
CA GLY A 543 38.29 1.65 -38.10
C GLY A 543 36.93 1.59 -37.39
N ASN A 544 36.49 2.72 -36.85
CA ASN A 544 35.38 2.83 -35.89
C ASN A 544 33.98 2.93 -36.49
N LYS A 545 33.81 2.63 -37.77
CA LYS A 545 32.51 2.68 -38.45
C LYS A 545 31.72 1.39 -38.16
N VAL A 546 30.53 1.52 -37.59
CA VAL A 546 29.68 0.38 -37.18
C VAL A 546 28.40 0.23 -38.00
N ALA A 547 28.05 1.24 -38.81
CA ALA A 547 26.94 1.17 -39.77
C ALA A 547 27.24 2.04 -41.01
N ASP A 548 26.92 1.53 -42.21
CA ASP A 548 27.19 2.22 -43.48
C ASP A 548 26.28 3.43 -43.78
N GLY A 549 25.19 3.57 -43.02
CA GLY A 549 24.16 4.60 -43.19
C GLY A 549 23.15 4.25 -44.27
N LEU A 550 21.87 4.42 -43.96
CA LEU A 550 20.75 3.95 -44.78
C LEU A 550 20.27 4.97 -45.83
N GLY A 551 21.06 6.03 -46.07
CA GLY A 551 20.62 7.18 -46.88
C GLY A 551 19.51 7.98 -46.19
N LYS A 552 19.49 7.95 -44.85
CA LYS A 552 18.47 8.56 -44.01
C LYS A 552 19.01 9.84 -43.38
N ASP A 553 18.15 10.85 -43.22
CA ASP A 553 18.53 12.12 -42.60
C ASP A 553 18.84 11.90 -41.11
N LYS A 554 20.06 12.27 -40.71
CA LYS A 554 20.60 12.07 -39.35
C LYS A 554 19.75 12.68 -38.24
N ARG A 555 19.00 13.76 -38.52
CA ARG A 555 18.19 14.47 -37.50
C ARG A 555 17.09 13.62 -36.88
N TYR A 556 16.70 12.56 -37.57
CA TYR A 556 15.62 11.66 -37.15
C TYR A 556 16.14 10.27 -36.75
N VAL A 557 17.45 10.13 -36.58
CA VAL A 557 18.07 8.95 -35.98
C VAL A 557 17.94 9.05 -34.46
N ARG A 558 17.64 7.93 -33.81
CA ARG A 558 17.64 7.72 -32.36
C ARG A 558 18.35 6.41 -32.08
N LEU A 559 18.95 6.29 -30.90
CA LEU A 559 19.58 5.06 -30.42
C LEU A 559 18.93 4.70 -29.09
N HIS A 560 18.19 3.60 -29.05
CA HIS A 560 17.52 3.10 -27.84
C HIS A 560 17.38 1.60 -27.92
N ASP A 561 17.51 0.91 -26.80
CA ASP A 561 17.26 -0.52 -26.70
C ASP A 561 15.77 -0.79 -26.91
N MET A 562 15.38 -1.28 -28.10
CA MET A 562 13.97 -1.51 -28.41
C MET A 562 13.54 -2.91 -27.98
N ASN A 563 14.45 -3.88 -27.96
CA ASN A 563 14.16 -5.29 -27.70
C ASN A 563 14.42 -5.73 -26.24
N GLY A 564 14.98 -4.85 -25.41
CA GLY A 564 15.29 -5.10 -24.00
C GLY A 564 16.56 -5.93 -23.78
N ASP A 565 17.48 -6.00 -24.75
CA ASP A 565 18.71 -6.79 -24.64
C ASP A 565 19.88 -6.05 -23.96
N GLY A 566 19.67 -4.79 -23.60
CA GLY A 566 20.63 -3.88 -22.98
C GLY A 566 21.44 -3.05 -23.97
N LYS A 567 21.30 -3.25 -25.29
CA LYS A 567 22.05 -2.50 -26.30
C LYS A 567 21.14 -1.55 -27.07
N ALA A 568 21.64 -0.36 -27.34
CA ALA A 568 20.92 0.61 -28.13
C ALA A 568 20.81 0.17 -29.61
N ASP A 569 19.57 0.16 -30.12
CA ASP A 569 19.21 -0.17 -31.50
C ASP A 569 19.15 1.07 -32.38
N TYR A 570 19.32 0.89 -33.69
CA TYR A 570 19.25 1.98 -34.66
C TYR A 570 17.79 2.24 -34.99
N VAL A 571 17.27 3.39 -34.58
CA VAL A 571 15.89 3.79 -34.86
C VAL A 571 15.87 5.01 -35.77
N TRP A 572 15.03 4.98 -36.80
CA TRP A 572 14.76 6.12 -37.68
C TRP A 572 13.27 6.41 -37.75
N ILE A 573 12.91 7.66 -37.46
CA ILE A 573 11.53 8.13 -37.46
C ILE A 573 11.28 8.95 -38.73
N ASP A 574 10.30 8.56 -39.53
CA ASP A 574 9.99 9.30 -40.76
C ASP A 574 9.54 10.73 -40.44
N PRO A 575 10.15 11.75 -41.06
CA PRO A 575 9.86 13.13 -40.71
C PRO A 575 8.42 13.57 -41.00
N LYS A 576 7.77 12.95 -41.98
CA LYS A 576 6.43 13.31 -42.44
C LYS A 576 5.35 12.44 -41.83
N SER A 577 5.56 11.12 -41.80
CA SER A 577 4.55 10.17 -41.31
C SER A 577 4.74 9.76 -39.85
N GLY A 578 5.92 9.98 -39.26
CA GLY A 578 6.27 9.47 -37.93
C GLY A 578 6.55 7.98 -37.89
N LYS A 579 6.55 7.30 -39.04
CA LYS A 579 6.78 5.86 -39.14
C LYS A 579 8.12 5.49 -38.50
N ILE A 580 8.11 4.50 -37.61
CA ILE A 580 9.28 4.09 -36.83
C ILE A 580 9.88 2.84 -37.49
N THR A 581 11.15 2.96 -37.91
CA THR A 581 11.92 1.87 -38.50
C THR A 581 13.12 1.58 -37.62
N CYS A 582 13.34 0.33 -37.24
CA CYS A 582 14.36 -0.11 -36.31
C CYS A 582 15.24 -1.24 -36.92
N TRP A 583 16.52 -1.23 -36.54
CA TRP A 583 17.48 -2.31 -36.79
C TRP A 583 18.15 -2.68 -35.48
N ILE A 584 18.10 -3.97 -35.15
CA ILE A 584 18.64 -4.56 -33.93
C ILE A 584 20.16 -4.55 -33.93
N ASN A 585 20.75 -4.09 -32.85
CA ASN A 585 22.18 -4.01 -32.63
C ASN A 585 22.77 -5.37 -32.24
N ASN A 586 23.24 -6.11 -33.25
CA ASN A 586 23.92 -7.40 -33.03
C ASN A 586 25.44 -7.28 -32.86
N LEU A 587 26.00 -6.09 -32.57
CA LEU A 587 27.46 -5.90 -32.53
C LEU A 587 28.14 -6.93 -31.63
N PRO A 588 29.27 -7.54 -32.07
CA PRO A 588 30.06 -7.20 -33.27
C PRO A 588 29.55 -7.80 -34.59
N GLY A 589 28.41 -8.49 -34.57
CA GLY A 589 27.72 -9.03 -35.74
C GLY A 589 27.02 -7.96 -36.59
N HIS A 590 26.35 -8.40 -37.66
CA HIS A 590 25.60 -7.51 -38.55
C HIS A 590 24.26 -7.11 -37.93
N TRP A 591 23.95 -5.82 -38.00
CA TRP A 591 22.63 -5.28 -37.70
C TRP A 591 21.54 -6.02 -38.50
N SER A 592 20.41 -6.31 -37.86
CA SER A 592 19.27 -6.98 -38.51
C SER A 592 18.02 -6.11 -38.45
N PRO A 593 17.18 -6.06 -39.51
CA PRO A 593 15.93 -5.32 -39.44
C PRO A 593 15.04 -5.90 -38.33
N ALA A 594 14.41 -5.03 -37.54
CA ALA A 594 13.42 -5.42 -36.54
C ALA A 594 12.06 -5.75 -37.19
N GLY A 595 11.29 -6.62 -36.56
CA GLY A 595 9.96 -7.03 -37.03
C GLY A 595 9.99 -7.77 -38.38
N ASN A 596 8.81 -7.99 -38.95
CA ASN A 596 8.62 -8.75 -40.20
C ASN A 596 8.37 -7.86 -41.43
N ASN A 597 8.31 -6.53 -41.25
CA ASN A 597 7.98 -5.55 -42.28
C ASN A 597 9.18 -4.67 -42.67
N GLY A 598 10.32 -5.29 -42.97
CA GLY A 598 11.51 -4.59 -43.47
C GLY A 598 12.07 -3.54 -42.50
N GLY A 599 12.06 -3.83 -41.19
CA GLY A 599 12.54 -2.93 -40.13
C GLY A 599 11.44 -2.07 -39.52
N VAL A 600 10.26 -2.00 -40.13
CA VAL A 600 9.19 -1.13 -39.63
C VAL A 600 8.58 -1.78 -38.39
N ILE A 601 8.59 -1.08 -37.27
CA ILE A 601 8.01 -1.56 -36.00
C ILE A 601 6.82 -0.71 -35.56
N GLY A 602 6.71 0.54 -36.04
CA GLY A 602 5.59 1.44 -35.72
C GLY A 602 5.11 2.23 -36.94
N SER A 603 3.79 2.43 -37.03
CA SER A 603 3.15 3.14 -38.16
C SER A 603 3.34 4.67 -38.12
N GLY A 604 3.64 5.24 -36.95
CA GLY A 604 3.71 6.68 -36.71
C GLY A 604 2.33 7.31 -36.56
N VAL A 605 2.04 7.93 -35.42
CA VAL A 605 0.72 8.56 -35.18
C VAL A 605 0.70 10.07 -35.49
N THR A 606 1.88 10.68 -35.70
CA THR A 606 2.05 12.10 -36.03
C THR A 606 3.43 12.36 -36.64
N ALA A 607 3.76 13.60 -37.01
CA ALA A 607 5.08 13.95 -37.53
C ALA A 607 6.20 13.76 -36.48
N SER A 608 7.39 13.37 -36.93
CA SER A 608 8.56 13.02 -36.09
C SER A 608 8.92 14.02 -34.98
N LYS A 609 8.70 15.32 -35.19
CA LYS A 609 9.09 16.36 -34.22
C LYS A 609 8.29 16.29 -32.91
N TYR A 610 7.18 15.56 -32.89
CA TYR A 610 6.37 15.32 -31.70
C TYR A 610 6.67 13.96 -31.05
N ILE A 611 7.56 13.16 -31.66
CA ILE A 611 7.85 11.80 -31.24
C ILE A 611 9.13 11.76 -30.42
N TYR A 612 9.04 11.19 -29.23
CA TYR A 612 10.16 10.84 -28.38
C TYR A 612 10.18 9.33 -28.17
N ILE A 613 11.37 8.80 -27.91
CA ILE A 613 11.55 7.43 -27.43
C ILE A 613 12.17 7.56 -26.04
N ALA A 614 11.58 6.90 -25.05
CA ALA A 614 12.09 6.92 -23.69
C ALA A 614 12.00 5.50 -23.13
N MET A 615 13.12 4.91 -22.70
CA MET A 615 13.20 3.54 -22.20
C MET A 615 12.47 2.51 -23.11
N ALA A 616 12.69 2.61 -24.43
CA ALA A 616 12.05 1.82 -25.48
C ALA A 616 10.58 2.16 -25.83
N ASP A 617 9.90 2.98 -25.03
CA ASP A 617 8.50 3.36 -25.27
C ASP A 617 8.39 4.54 -26.24
N TYR A 618 7.33 4.50 -27.03
CA TYR A 618 7.02 5.53 -28.00
C TYR A 618 6.13 6.61 -27.37
N LEU A 619 6.62 7.83 -27.27
CA LEU A 619 5.91 8.97 -26.69
C LEU A 619 5.53 9.99 -27.77
N VAL A 620 4.33 10.56 -27.65
CA VAL A 620 3.89 11.73 -28.43
C VAL A 620 3.67 12.90 -27.51
N VAL A 621 4.50 13.92 -27.69
CA VAL A 621 4.52 15.14 -26.87
C VAL A 621 3.81 16.25 -27.61
N ASN A 622 2.84 16.86 -26.95
CA ASN A 622 2.22 18.08 -27.43
C ASN A 622 3.24 19.22 -27.39
N PRO A 623 3.47 19.89 -28.53
CA PRO A 623 4.52 20.89 -28.61
C PRO A 623 4.27 22.13 -27.80
N GLU A 624 3.00 22.43 -27.50
CA GLU A 624 2.60 23.65 -26.84
C GLU A 624 2.73 23.52 -25.34
N ASN A 625 2.15 22.48 -24.73
CA ASN A 625 2.05 22.36 -23.28
C ASN A 625 2.87 21.19 -22.67
N GLY A 626 3.57 20.41 -23.50
CA GLY A 626 4.36 19.28 -23.03
C GLY A 626 3.54 18.10 -22.53
N SER A 627 2.23 18.04 -22.81
CA SER A 627 1.40 16.87 -22.49
C SER A 627 1.88 15.64 -23.26
N VAL A 628 1.81 14.46 -22.67
CA VAL A 628 2.43 13.24 -23.22
C VAL A 628 1.40 12.13 -23.37
N LYS A 629 1.33 11.56 -24.58
CA LYS A 629 0.67 10.28 -24.85
C LYS A 629 1.70 9.18 -25.05
N ILE A 630 1.39 7.96 -24.62
CA ILE A 630 2.31 6.83 -24.68
C ILE A 630 1.77 5.69 -25.55
N TRP A 631 2.69 4.97 -26.17
CA TRP A 631 2.50 3.67 -26.78
C TRP A 631 3.52 2.70 -26.17
N TRP A 632 3.00 1.74 -25.42
CA TRP A 632 3.76 0.73 -24.70
C TRP A 632 4.43 -0.23 -25.67
N ASN A 633 5.75 -0.34 -25.58
CA ASN A 633 6.53 -1.31 -26.32
C ASN A 633 6.56 -2.66 -25.60
N TYR A 634 5.91 -3.67 -26.18
CA TYR A 634 5.98 -5.06 -25.68
C TYR A 634 7.00 -5.91 -26.45
N GLY A 635 7.77 -5.30 -27.35
CA GLY A 635 8.81 -5.96 -28.13
C GLY A 635 8.29 -6.74 -29.34
N PRO A 636 9.12 -7.67 -29.86
CA PRO A 636 8.78 -8.53 -30.99
C PRO A 636 7.53 -9.38 -30.72
N ASP A 637 6.59 -9.38 -31.66
CA ASP A 637 5.36 -10.18 -31.60
C ASP A 637 4.92 -10.51 -33.04
N ASP A 638 5.09 -11.75 -33.46
CA ASP A 638 4.81 -12.21 -34.82
C ASP A 638 3.34 -12.08 -35.22
N ASP A 639 2.42 -12.03 -34.23
CA ASP A 639 0.98 -11.88 -34.47
C ASP A 639 0.57 -10.41 -34.68
N TRP A 640 1.47 -9.46 -34.42
CA TRP A 640 1.22 -8.04 -34.66
C TRP A 640 1.54 -7.61 -36.09
N VAL A 641 0.87 -6.54 -36.56
CA VAL A 641 0.86 -6.10 -37.97
C VAL A 641 2.26 -5.88 -38.59
N ASN A 642 3.26 -5.62 -37.77
CA ASN A 642 4.64 -5.37 -38.17
C ASN A 642 5.65 -6.37 -37.55
N GLY A 643 5.18 -7.42 -36.88
CA GLY A 643 6.05 -8.31 -36.09
C GLY A 643 6.53 -7.66 -34.78
N TRP A 644 5.82 -6.63 -34.30
CA TRP A 644 6.19 -5.84 -33.13
C TRP A 644 4.96 -5.22 -32.49
N LYS A 645 4.85 -5.30 -31.16
CA LYS A 645 3.65 -4.91 -30.42
C LYS A 645 3.82 -3.56 -29.74
N PHE A 646 3.04 -2.58 -30.21
CA PHE A 646 2.88 -1.26 -29.58
C PHE A 646 1.42 -1.01 -29.19
N VAL A 647 1.13 -0.93 -27.90
CA VAL A 647 -0.25 -0.70 -27.41
C VAL A 647 -0.41 0.74 -26.97
N GLU A 648 -1.41 1.46 -27.51
CA GLU A 648 -1.73 2.82 -27.05
C GLU A 648 -2.13 2.81 -25.57
N GLY A 649 -1.41 3.60 -24.76
CA GLY A 649 -1.66 3.75 -23.33
C GLY A 649 -2.44 5.02 -22.95
N GLY A 650 -2.80 5.84 -23.92
CA GLY A 650 -3.47 7.12 -23.69
C GLY A 650 -2.52 8.21 -23.19
N GLN A 651 -3.07 9.21 -22.52
CA GLN A 651 -2.32 10.36 -22.02
C GLN A 651 -1.82 10.12 -20.60
N ILE A 652 -0.50 10.19 -20.41
CA ILE A 652 0.20 9.95 -19.14
C ILE A 652 0.64 11.23 -18.43
N ALA A 653 0.65 12.36 -19.14
CA ALA A 653 0.90 13.68 -18.55
C ALA A 653 -0.03 14.73 -19.18
N SER A 654 -0.64 15.58 -18.37
CA SER A 654 -1.46 16.72 -18.85
C SER A 654 -0.61 17.86 -19.43
N GLY A 655 0.69 17.86 -19.13
CA GLY A 655 1.57 18.99 -19.40
C GLY A 655 1.65 19.91 -18.20
N VAL A 656 2.74 20.67 -18.07
CA VAL A 656 2.97 21.63 -16.98
C VAL A 656 3.53 22.92 -17.55
N PRO A 657 3.32 24.09 -16.92
CA PRO A 657 3.94 25.34 -17.34
C PRO A 657 5.44 25.19 -17.63
N HIS A 658 5.91 25.82 -18.71
CA HIS A 658 7.30 25.78 -19.20
C HIS A 658 7.75 24.49 -19.88
N ALA A 659 6.96 23.42 -19.87
CA ALA A 659 7.27 22.20 -20.62
C ALA A 659 6.78 22.29 -22.08
N ASN A 660 7.70 22.20 -23.03
CA ASN A 660 7.43 22.15 -24.47
C ASN A 660 8.55 21.35 -25.18
N LEU A 661 8.53 21.24 -26.51
CA LEU A 661 9.54 20.43 -27.23
C LEU A 661 10.99 20.88 -26.97
N ASP A 662 11.20 22.18 -26.72
CA ASP A 662 12.54 22.73 -26.54
C ASP A 662 13.07 22.43 -25.13
N THR A 663 12.21 22.48 -24.12
CA THR A 663 12.56 22.39 -22.70
C THR A 663 12.40 21.00 -22.09
N LEU A 664 11.51 20.16 -22.60
CA LEU A 664 11.17 18.86 -22.00
C LEU A 664 12.20 17.77 -22.35
N ARG A 665 12.57 16.96 -21.35
CA ARG A 665 13.45 15.79 -21.45
C ARG A 665 12.87 14.64 -20.63
N PHE A 666 13.35 13.44 -20.93
CA PHE A 666 12.92 12.20 -20.28
C PHE A 666 14.09 11.36 -19.74
N PRO A 667 14.97 11.92 -18.89
CA PRO A 667 16.08 11.18 -18.29
C PRO A 667 15.60 10.23 -17.18
N ASP A 668 16.40 9.23 -16.83
CA ASP A 668 16.22 8.42 -15.61
C ASP A 668 17.09 9.00 -14.49
N ILE A 669 16.51 9.86 -13.64
CA ILE A 669 17.29 10.63 -12.65
C ILE A 669 17.65 9.78 -11.43
N ASN A 670 16.77 8.86 -11.01
CA ASN A 670 17.00 8.03 -9.82
C ASN A 670 17.55 6.63 -10.16
N GLY A 671 17.61 6.28 -11.44
CA GLY A 671 18.26 5.08 -11.96
C GLY A 671 17.43 3.82 -11.75
N ASP A 672 16.11 3.96 -11.85
CA ASP A 672 15.18 2.88 -11.59
C ASP A 672 14.57 2.23 -12.84
N GLY A 673 15.16 2.55 -13.99
CA GLY A 673 14.81 2.06 -15.31
C GLY A 673 13.60 2.77 -15.91
N ARG A 674 13.16 3.90 -15.34
CA ARG A 674 11.99 4.65 -15.81
C ARG A 674 12.40 6.05 -16.23
N ALA A 675 11.81 6.49 -17.32
CA ALA A 675 11.97 7.86 -17.76
C ALA A 675 11.14 8.80 -16.90
N ASP A 676 11.78 9.84 -16.38
CA ASP A 676 11.17 10.91 -15.62
C ASP A 676 10.68 12.05 -16.51
N TYR A 677 9.84 12.93 -15.98
CA TYR A 677 9.38 14.12 -16.70
C TYR A 677 10.15 15.34 -16.20
N VAL A 678 11.16 15.78 -16.96
CA VAL A 678 12.05 16.89 -16.56
C VAL A 678 11.94 18.04 -17.56
N TYR A 679 11.63 19.25 -17.10
CA TYR A 679 11.77 20.43 -17.96
C TYR A 679 12.94 21.32 -17.53
N ILE A 680 13.58 21.91 -18.54
CA ILE A 680 14.75 22.78 -18.40
C ILE A 680 14.31 24.24 -18.32
N GLY A 681 14.74 24.94 -17.26
CA GLY A 681 14.56 26.37 -17.05
C GLY A 681 15.76 27.22 -17.50
N GLU A 682 15.73 28.51 -17.14
CA GLU A 682 16.78 29.47 -17.46
C GLU A 682 18.12 29.03 -16.86
N GLY A 683 19.22 29.22 -17.60
CA GLY A 683 20.54 28.77 -17.13
C GLY A 683 20.74 27.25 -17.16
N GLY A 684 19.75 26.48 -17.63
CA GLY A 684 19.74 25.03 -17.56
C GLY A 684 19.37 24.48 -16.19
N SER A 685 18.69 25.26 -15.34
CA SER A 685 18.07 24.74 -14.12
C SER A 685 17.05 23.66 -14.46
N LEU A 686 16.76 22.74 -13.54
CA LEU A 686 15.92 21.58 -13.83
C LEU A 686 14.78 21.48 -12.82
N LYS A 687 13.57 21.22 -13.33
CA LYS A 687 12.42 20.84 -12.51
C LYS A 687 11.98 19.45 -12.90
N HIS A 688 11.73 18.64 -11.89
CA HIS A 688 11.54 17.20 -12.03
C HIS A 688 10.13 16.80 -11.61
N HIS A 689 9.55 15.86 -12.35
CA HIS A 689 8.45 15.08 -11.85
C HIS A 689 8.87 13.63 -11.97
N LEU A 690 9.14 13.04 -10.81
CA LEU A 690 9.65 11.68 -10.68
C LEU A 690 8.57 10.69 -11.10
N ASN A 691 8.91 9.75 -11.97
CA ASN A 691 8.01 8.67 -12.32
C ASN A 691 7.92 7.68 -11.15
N THR A 692 6.73 7.47 -10.61
CA THR A 692 6.43 6.54 -9.50
C THR A 692 5.40 5.47 -9.89
N GLY A 693 5.23 5.20 -11.19
CA GLY A 693 4.29 4.19 -11.72
C GLY A 693 4.67 2.74 -11.38
N SER A 694 3.76 1.77 -11.56
CA SER A 694 4.10 0.36 -11.28
C SER A 694 4.88 -0.29 -12.44
N PRO A 695 5.78 -1.25 -12.17
CA PRO A 695 6.59 -1.93 -13.20
C PRO A 695 5.71 -2.70 -14.19
N GLY A 696 5.95 -2.51 -15.49
CA GLY A 696 5.15 -3.13 -16.55
C GLY A 696 3.65 -2.78 -16.51
N GLY A 697 3.26 -1.89 -15.59
CA GLY A 697 1.92 -1.38 -15.43
C GLY A 697 1.72 -0.17 -16.34
N GLN A 698 0.50 -0.02 -16.85
CA GLN A 698 0.14 1.14 -17.68
C GLN A 698 -0.11 2.41 -16.84
N ASN A 699 0.13 2.33 -15.53
CA ASN A 699 -0.11 3.38 -14.54
C ASN A 699 1.15 4.24 -14.35
N VAL A 700 1.45 5.11 -15.30
CA VAL A 700 2.44 6.17 -15.07
C VAL A 700 1.87 7.17 -14.08
N LEU A 701 2.61 7.45 -13.01
CA LEU A 701 2.29 8.50 -12.05
C LEU A 701 3.52 9.38 -11.91
N PHE A 702 3.36 10.68 -12.11
CA PHE A 702 4.43 11.64 -11.89
C PHE A 702 4.23 12.33 -10.54
N HIS A 703 5.17 12.13 -9.63
CA HIS A 703 5.26 12.85 -8.38
C HIS A 703 5.98 14.18 -8.64
N ALA A 704 5.31 15.31 -8.38
CA ALA A 704 5.91 16.61 -8.61
C ALA A 704 7.01 16.87 -7.58
N GLU A 705 8.24 17.01 -8.05
CA GLU A 705 9.38 17.43 -7.25
C GLU A 705 9.64 18.94 -7.40
N GLY A 706 10.54 19.46 -6.56
CA GLY A 706 11.04 20.81 -6.66
C GLY A 706 12.00 21.02 -7.85
N GLY A 707 12.94 21.94 -7.67
CA GLY A 707 14.09 21.99 -8.57
C GLY A 707 15.09 20.90 -8.20
N ILE A 708 15.81 20.37 -9.18
CA ILE A 708 16.86 19.36 -8.99
C ILE A 708 18.23 19.83 -9.47
N ALA A 709 18.29 20.95 -10.20
CA ALA A 709 19.54 21.64 -10.52
C ALA A 709 19.30 23.15 -10.65
N THR A 710 20.29 23.94 -10.24
CA THR A 710 20.27 25.41 -10.38
C THR A 710 20.76 25.90 -11.74
N GLY A 711 21.31 25.00 -12.56
CA GLY A 711 21.76 25.26 -13.93
C GLY A 711 23.25 25.62 -14.05
N ALA A 712 23.84 25.23 -15.18
CA ALA A 712 25.25 25.44 -15.48
C ALA A 712 25.53 25.87 -16.94
N VAL A 713 24.50 26.22 -17.72
CA VAL A 713 24.62 26.53 -19.15
C VAL A 713 23.92 27.83 -19.52
N ASN A 714 24.43 28.54 -20.53
CA ASN A 714 23.73 29.72 -21.09
C ASN A 714 22.84 29.37 -22.29
N ASP A 715 23.07 28.21 -22.90
CA ASP A 715 22.30 27.67 -24.02
C ASP A 715 21.88 26.25 -23.66
N ILE A 716 20.57 26.04 -23.50
CA ILE A 716 20.01 24.76 -23.07
C ILE A 716 20.18 23.64 -24.12
N SER A 717 20.50 23.99 -25.37
CA SER A 717 20.80 22.99 -26.42
C SER A 717 22.13 22.28 -26.20
N ASN A 718 23.00 22.82 -25.35
CA ASN A 718 24.25 22.17 -24.94
C ASN A 718 24.06 21.18 -23.79
N LEU A 719 22.90 21.17 -23.11
CA LEU A 719 22.62 20.24 -22.01
C LEU A 719 22.19 18.88 -22.57
N VAL A 720 22.84 17.82 -22.09
CA VAL A 720 22.52 16.42 -22.41
C VAL A 720 22.54 15.58 -21.13
N PHE A 721 21.72 14.54 -21.12
CA PHE A 721 21.63 13.55 -20.04
C PHE A 721 22.09 12.21 -20.60
N ALA A 722 22.94 11.51 -19.83
CA ALA A 722 23.47 10.19 -20.18
C ALA A 722 24.14 9.59 -18.94
N ASP A 723 24.07 8.28 -18.76
CA ASP A 723 24.76 7.53 -17.70
C ASP A 723 26.22 7.27 -18.08
N MET A 724 27.16 8.07 -17.58
CA MET A 724 28.56 7.96 -17.98
C MET A 724 29.35 6.95 -17.14
N ASN A 725 28.97 6.73 -15.89
CA ASN A 725 29.65 5.81 -14.96
C ASN A 725 29.01 4.42 -14.90
N GLY A 726 27.81 4.24 -15.48
CA GLY A 726 27.10 2.97 -15.57
C GLY A 726 26.36 2.62 -14.29
N ASP A 727 25.95 3.64 -13.53
CA ASP A 727 25.33 3.49 -12.22
C ASP A 727 23.79 3.43 -12.28
N GLY A 728 23.24 3.50 -13.49
CA GLY A 728 21.84 3.53 -13.86
C GLY A 728 21.24 4.93 -13.92
N ARG A 729 21.89 5.97 -13.38
CA ARG A 729 21.37 7.34 -13.30
C ARG A 729 21.96 8.22 -14.39
N ASP A 730 21.10 8.99 -15.04
CA ASP A 730 21.55 9.97 -16.01
C ASP A 730 22.28 11.16 -15.35
N ASP A 731 23.45 11.50 -15.89
CA ASP A 731 24.29 12.61 -15.45
C ASP A 731 23.90 13.95 -16.09
N TYR A 732 24.25 15.07 -15.44
CA TYR A 732 24.09 16.40 -16.02
C TYR A 732 25.33 16.76 -16.85
N LEU A 733 25.24 16.65 -18.18
CA LEU A 733 26.38 16.86 -19.07
C LEU A 733 26.19 18.07 -20.00
N ILE A 734 27.30 18.65 -20.39
CA ILE A 734 27.39 19.88 -21.16
C ILE A 734 28.31 19.64 -22.35
N TRP A 735 27.77 19.83 -23.54
CA TRP A 735 28.55 19.84 -24.77
C TRP A 735 29.49 21.04 -24.85
N ASP A 736 30.74 20.77 -25.19
CA ASP A 736 31.69 21.76 -25.68
C ASP A 736 31.52 21.98 -27.19
N ASP A 737 31.94 23.16 -27.68
CA ASP A 737 31.78 23.59 -29.08
C ASP A 737 32.34 22.60 -30.14
N ASP A 738 33.31 21.77 -29.75
CA ASP A 738 33.96 20.79 -30.63
C ASP A 738 33.57 19.33 -30.36
N GLY A 739 32.47 19.13 -29.62
CA GLY A 739 31.95 17.82 -29.23
C GLY A 739 32.62 17.25 -27.97
N GLY A 740 33.43 18.01 -27.24
CA GLY A 740 33.88 17.58 -25.91
C GLY A 740 32.73 17.52 -24.91
N LEU A 741 32.94 16.84 -23.77
CA LEU A 741 31.97 16.78 -22.66
C LEU A 741 32.61 17.20 -21.34
N THR A 742 31.85 17.99 -20.60
CA THR A 742 32.05 18.29 -19.18
C THR A 742 30.72 18.17 -18.48
N GLY A 743 30.71 17.93 -17.18
CA GLY A 743 29.45 17.85 -16.46
C GLY A 743 29.61 17.50 -15.01
N PHE A 744 28.55 16.91 -14.50
CA PHE A 744 28.38 16.56 -13.10
C PHE A 744 27.81 15.16 -12.99
N LEU A 745 28.42 14.33 -12.15
CA LEU A 745 27.89 13.00 -11.86
C LEU A 745 26.69 13.06 -10.92
N ASN A 746 25.71 12.20 -11.13
CA ASN A 746 24.47 12.13 -10.38
C ASN A 746 24.62 11.28 -9.09
N GLN A 747 24.77 11.94 -7.93
CA GLN A 747 24.80 11.29 -6.63
C GLN A 747 23.42 11.25 -5.95
N ARG A 748 23.05 10.10 -5.38
CA ARG A 748 21.85 9.90 -4.56
C ARG A 748 21.86 10.75 -3.29
N THR A 749 20.68 11.14 -2.79
CA THR A 749 20.53 11.95 -1.57
C THR A 749 19.48 11.41 -0.61
N ASN A 750 19.01 12.22 0.34
CA ASN A 750 17.97 11.80 1.28
C ASN A 750 16.57 11.95 0.69
N SER A 751 16.42 12.76 -0.35
CA SER A 751 15.19 12.90 -1.10
C SER A 751 15.29 12.08 -2.37
N GLU A 752 14.34 11.16 -2.55
CA GLU A 752 14.26 10.31 -3.74
C GLU A 752 14.08 11.18 -4.99
N GLY A 753 14.79 10.86 -6.07
CA GLY A 753 14.73 11.64 -7.31
C GLY A 753 15.42 13.00 -7.28
N VAL A 754 15.97 13.46 -6.15
CA VAL A 754 16.67 14.75 -6.06
C VAL A 754 18.18 14.55 -5.98
N PRO A 755 18.91 14.64 -7.09
CA PRO A 755 20.34 14.38 -7.15
C PRO A 755 21.20 15.49 -6.53
N LEU A 756 22.37 15.10 -6.02
CA LEU A 756 23.50 15.98 -5.80
C LEU A 756 24.45 15.85 -6.99
N TYR A 757 24.52 16.88 -7.83
CA TYR A 757 25.37 16.90 -9.02
C TYR A 757 26.84 17.21 -8.67
N ILE A 758 27.71 16.21 -8.73
CA ILE A 758 29.13 16.31 -8.37
C ILE A 758 29.96 16.82 -9.55
N ASN A 759 30.51 18.03 -9.44
CA ASN A 759 31.29 18.67 -10.51
C ASN A 759 32.56 17.90 -10.86
N GLN A 760 32.70 17.49 -12.12
CA GLN A 760 33.83 16.72 -12.64
C GLN A 760 34.99 17.59 -13.16
N GLY A 761 34.86 18.92 -13.08
CA GLY A 761 35.93 19.88 -13.33
C GLY A 761 35.70 20.75 -14.57
N LYS A 762 36.79 21.05 -15.29
CA LYS A 762 36.78 22.00 -16.41
C LYS A 762 36.32 21.34 -17.72
N LYS A 763 36.31 22.11 -18.82
CA LYS A 763 36.02 21.64 -20.19
C LYS A 763 36.76 20.33 -20.52
N LYS A 764 36.07 19.39 -21.18
CA LYS A 764 36.58 18.10 -21.66
C LYS A 764 36.99 17.07 -20.61
N MET A 765 36.53 17.20 -19.36
CA MET A 765 36.86 16.23 -18.30
C MET A 765 36.17 14.87 -18.51
N ILE A 766 35.03 14.83 -19.18
CA ILE A 766 34.30 13.58 -19.48
C ILE A 766 34.73 13.03 -20.85
N ALA A 767 34.76 13.85 -21.89
CA ALA A 767 35.20 13.46 -23.23
C ALA A 767 35.98 14.56 -23.95
N ASP A 768 37.01 14.19 -24.71
CA ASP A 768 37.85 15.15 -25.45
C ASP A 768 37.16 15.75 -26.68
N GLY A 769 36.18 15.03 -27.24
CA GLY A 769 35.46 15.40 -28.45
C GLY A 769 36.20 15.10 -29.74
N ILE A 770 35.44 14.99 -30.83
CA ILE A 770 35.93 14.58 -32.16
C ILE A 770 35.98 15.74 -33.19
N LYS A 771 35.90 16.99 -32.72
CA LYS A 771 35.87 18.20 -33.56
C LYS A 771 34.69 18.22 -34.53
N LYS A 772 33.53 17.76 -34.04
CA LYS A 772 32.25 17.77 -34.76
C LYS A 772 31.22 18.54 -33.96
N ASN A 773 30.18 19.00 -34.64
CA ASN A 773 29.06 19.64 -33.97
C ASN A 773 28.33 18.61 -33.07
N PRO A 774 28.04 18.93 -31.80
CA PRO A 774 27.29 18.08 -30.88
C PRO A 774 25.98 17.51 -31.45
N SER A 775 25.28 18.24 -32.31
CA SER A 775 24.02 17.80 -32.94
C SER A 775 24.17 16.59 -33.87
N SER A 776 25.40 16.12 -34.11
CA SER A 776 25.70 14.91 -34.90
C SER A 776 26.20 13.77 -34.02
N ILE A 777 26.00 13.86 -32.72
CA ILE A 777 26.55 12.96 -31.72
C ILE A 777 25.40 12.53 -30.81
N ILE A 778 25.31 11.22 -30.56
CA ILE A 778 24.33 10.61 -29.66
C ILE A 778 25.13 9.83 -28.62
N LEU A 779 24.72 9.95 -27.35
CA LEU A 779 25.19 9.13 -26.25
C LEU A 779 24.19 7.99 -26.06
N ALA A 780 24.66 6.74 -26.05
CA ALA A 780 23.83 5.56 -25.87
C ALA A 780 24.72 4.33 -25.58
N ASP A 781 24.30 3.43 -24.70
CA ASP A 781 24.98 2.15 -24.45
C ASP A 781 24.89 1.22 -25.68
N MET A 782 26.00 1.07 -26.43
CA MET A 782 26.01 0.31 -27.69
C MET A 782 26.47 -1.13 -27.52
N ASP A 783 27.00 -1.52 -26.35
CA ASP A 783 27.48 -2.87 -26.09
C ASP A 783 26.89 -3.58 -24.87
N GLY A 784 26.02 -2.89 -24.13
CA GLY A 784 25.26 -3.42 -23.01
C GLY A 784 26.08 -3.52 -21.73
N ASP A 785 27.11 -2.68 -21.57
CA ASP A 785 27.90 -2.62 -20.33
C ASP A 785 27.30 -1.71 -19.26
N GLY A 786 26.23 -0.99 -19.59
CA GLY A 786 25.49 -0.05 -18.75
C GLY A 786 25.94 1.40 -18.91
N LYS A 787 27.03 1.68 -19.64
CA LYS A 787 27.56 3.03 -19.83
C LYS A 787 27.21 3.55 -21.20
N ASP A 788 26.87 4.83 -21.28
CA ASP A 788 26.61 5.45 -22.56
C ASP A 788 27.91 5.68 -23.36
N ASP A 789 27.89 5.18 -24.59
CA ASP A 789 28.97 5.29 -25.56
C ASP A 789 28.83 6.54 -26.44
N TYR A 790 29.95 6.95 -27.05
CA TYR A 790 29.98 8.13 -27.89
C TYR A 790 29.78 7.75 -29.36
N VAL A 791 28.64 8.15 -29.94
CA VAL A 791 28.26 7.76 -31.31
C VAL A 791 28.17 8.97 -32.23
N TYR A 792 29.02 9.03 -33.26
CA TYR A 792 28.91 10.01 -34.33
C TYR A 792 27.98 9.52 -35.45
N VAL A 793 26.99 10.34 -35.79
CA VAL A 793 26.03 10.10 -36.87
C VAL A 793 26.37 10.96 -38.10
N GLY A 794 26.81 10.31 -39.16
CA GLY A 794 27.10 10.92 -40.45
C GLY A 794 25.85 11.41 -41.20
N GLU A 795 26.03 12.25 -42.23
CA GLU A 795 24.94 12.89 -42.99
C GLU A 795 23.92 11.91 -43.59
N ASN A 796 24.33 10.69 -43.91
CA ASN A 796 23.48 9.63 -44.46
C ASN A 796 22.95 8.64 -43.39
N GLY A 797 23.15 8.96 -42.11
CA GLY A 797 22.84 8.08 -40.97
C GLY A 797 23.89 7.01 -40.69
N ALA A 798 25.11 7.11 -41.25
CA ALA A 798 26.20 6.19 -40.88
C ALA A 798 26.62 6.40 -39.42
N LEU A 799 27.03 5.34 -38.73
CA LEU A 799 27.47 5.41 -37.34
C LEU A 799 28.97 5.14 -37.22
N SER A 800 29.67 5.98 -36.44
CA SER A 800 31.02 5.73 -35.93
C SER A 800 31.01 5.76 -34.40
N LEU A 801 31.70 4.82 -33.77
CA LEU A 801 31.54 4.50 -32.34
C LEU A 801 32.85 4.59 -31.57
N TRP A 802 32.80 5.17 -30.36
CA TRP A 802 33.84 5.09 -29.35
C TRP A 802 33.22 4.56 -28.06
N TYR A 803 33.76 3.45 -27.57
CA TYR A 803 33.33 2.82 -26.33
C TYR A 803 33.77 3.61 -25.11
N ASN A 804 32.85 3.78 -24.19
CA ASN A 804 33.12 4.31 -22.87
C ASN A 804 33.71 3.22 -21.97
N ARG A 805 35.01 3.29 -21.71
CA ARG A 805 35.71 2.44 -20.73
C ARG A 805 36.21 3.23 -19.54
N GLY A 806 35.62 4.40 -19.30
CA GLY A 806 35.89 5.22 -18.14
C GLY A 806 35.47 4.51 -16.86
N GLU A 807 36.08 4.93 -15.75
CA GLU A 807 35.81 4.39 -14.42
C GLU A 807 35.61 5.53 -13.43
N THR A 808 34.81 5.29 -12.41
CA THR A 808 34.62 6.17 -11.25
C THR A 808 34.43 5.27 -10.04
N ASP A 809 34.98 5.66 -8.90
CA ASP A 809 34.51 5.12 -7.63
C ASP A 809 33.36 6.01 -7.14
N ASP A 810 32.15 5.63 -7.52
CA ASP A 810 30.87 6.29 -7.20
C ASP A 810 30.19 5.65 -5.98
N SER A 811 30.93 4.84 -5.22
CA SER A 811 30.36 4.21 -4.04
C SER A 811 30.07 5.24 -2.95
N MET A 812 28.93 5.05 -2.29
CA MET A 812 28.58 5.74 -1.05
C MET A 812 28.78 4.79 0.13
N VAL A 813 29.00 5.33 1.34
CA VAL A 813 29.16 4.53 2.55
C VAL A 813 28.03 3.51 2.71
N ILE A 814 26.79 3.91 2.44
CA ILE A 814 25.59 3.07 2.56
C ILE A 814 25.56 1.85 1.64
N ASP A 815 26.25 1.88 0.49
CA ASP A 815 26.29 0.75 -0.45
C ASP A 815 26.98 -0.47 0.19
N GLY A 816 27.91 -0.20 1.12
CA GLY A 816 28.60 -1.22 1.92
C GLY A 816 27.87 -1.67 3.18
N ILE A 817 26.81 -0.97 3.63
CA ILE A 817 26.18 -1.27 4.93
C ILE A 817 25.30 -2.53 4.85
N ARG A 818 25.56 -3.47 5.77
CA ARG A 818 24.77 -4.69 5.98
C ARG A 818 24.52 -4.89 7.48
N PHE A 819 23.46 -5.65 7.77
CA PHE A 819 23.15 -6.17 9.09
C PHE A 819 23.07 -7.68 9.00
N ALA A 820 23.78 -8.39 9.87
CA ALA A 820 23.83 -9.85 9.91
C ALA A 820 24.38 -10.33 11.26
N ASP A 821 23.91 -11.47 11.77
CA ASP A 821 24.36 -12.06 13.04
C ASP A 821 25.68 -12.83 12.83
N VAL A 822 26.81 -12.13 12.94
CA VAL A 822 28.13 -12.72 12.65
C VAL A 822 28.63 -13.56 13.82
N ASP A 823 28.30 -13.19 15.07
CA ASP A 823 28.74 -13.89 16.28
C ASP A 823 27.74 -14.91 16.86
N GLY A 824 26.54 -15.01 16.27
CA GLY A 824 25.51 -15.99 16.57
C GLY A 824 24.78 -15.74 17.87
N ASP A 825 24.68 -14.46 18.26
CA ASP A 825 24.07 -14.07 19.53
C ASP A 825 22.59 -13.70 19.42
N GLY A 826 22.04 -13.78 18.21
CA GLY A 826 20.64 -13.56 17.86
C GLY A 826 20.27 -12.09 17.63
N ALA A 827 21.26 -11.19 17.59
CA ALA A 827 21.10 -9.80 17.20
C ALA A 827 22.04 -9.47 16.05
N ASP A 828 21.53 -8.75 15.04
CA ASP A 828 22.33 -8.41 13.87
C ASP A 828 23.43 -7.40 14.22
N ASP A 829 24.62 -7.70 13.71
CA ASP A 829 25.80 -6.86 13.80
C ASP A 829 25.84 -5.81 12.69
N TYR A 830 26.55 -4.71 12.94
CA TYR A 830 26.68 -3.63 11.98
C TYR A 830 27.94 -3.82 11.15
N ILE A 831 27.78 -4.01 9.84
CA ILE A 831 28.86 -4.40 8.94
C ILE A 831 29.00 -3.37 7.83
N TRP A 832 30.24 -2.92 7.59
CA TRP A 832 30.58 -2.22 6.36
C TRP A 832 31.41 -3.14 5.46
N ILE A 833 30.90 -3.39 4.26
CA ILE A 833 31.51 -4.17 3.20
C ILE A 833 32.20 -3.20 2.24
N ASP A 834 33.49 -3.41 2.01
CA ASP A 834 34.24 -2.64 1.02
C ASP A 834 33.63 -2.84 -0.39
N PRO A 835 33.20 -1.76 -1.09
CA PRO A 835 32.54 -1.87 -2.38
C PRO A 835 33.37 -2.59 -3.45
N SER A 836 34.70 -2.41 -3.43
CA SER A 836 35.60 -2.95 -4.45
C SER A 836 35.99 -4.41 -4.20
N THR A 837 36.24 -4.78 -2.94
CA THR A 837 36.81 -6.08 -2.56
C THR A 837 35.83 -7.03 -1.88
N GLY A 838 34.75 -6.50 -1.31
CA GLY A 838 33.84 -7.22 -0.43
C GLY A 838 34.39 -7.50 0.97
N ALA A 839 35.50 -6.88 1.35
CA ALA A 839 36.12 -7.11 2.65
C ALA A 839 35.21 -6.59 3.79
N PRO A 840 34.79 -7.44 4.74
CA PRO A 840 33.86 -7.02 5.80
C PRO A 840 34.58 -6.44 7.02
N THR A 841 34.18 -5.23 7.43
CA THR A 841 34.53 -4.63 8.73
C THR A 841 33.31 -4.70 9.65
N VAL A 842 33.43 -5.44 10.76
CA VAL A 842 32.30 -5.79 11.63
C VAL A 842 32.38 -5.05 12.97
N TYR A 843 31.22 -4.55 13.41
CA TYR A 843 30.98 -3.99 14.73
C TYR A 843 29.90 -4.80 15.42
N LEU A 844 30.29 -5.54 16.45
CA LEU A 844 29.37 -6.43 17.15
C LEU A 844 28.31 -5.63 17.89
N ASN A 845 27.06 -6.00 17.73
CA ASN A 845 25.95 -5.42 18.47
C ASN A 845 26.01 -5.89 19.93
N LYS A 846 26.12 -4.97 20.88
CA LYS A 846 26.05 -5.28 22.31
C LYS A 846 24.80 -4.69 22.98
N GLY A 847 23.91 -4.11 22.17
CA GLY A 847 22.60 -3.62 22.59
C GLY A 847 22.66 -2.30 23.36
N PRO A 848 21.57 -1.95 24.05
CA PRO A 848 21.48 -0.75 24.87
C PRO A 848 22.53 -0.73 25.99
N ASP A 849 23.29 0.36 26.05
CA ASP A 849 24.30 0.60 27.08
C ASP A 849 24.25 2.06 27.53
N LYS A 850 23.91 2.28 28.80
CA LYS A 850 23.80 3.62 29.39
C LYS A 850 25.14 4.37 29.49
N ASP A 851 26.26 3.64 29.44
CA ASP A 851 27.61 4.20 29.54
C ASP A 851 28.13 4.60 28.14
N ASP A 852 27.45 4.16 27.06
CA ASP A 852 27.70 4.65 25.71
C ASP A 852 27.08 6.04 25.49
N SER A 853 27.77 6.89 24.72
CA SER A 853 27.33 8.25 24.40
C SER A 853 25.99 8.35 23.66
N LEU A 854 25.63 7.32 22.89
CA LEU A 854 24.37 7.21 22.16
C LEU A 854 23.37 6.27 22.86
N GLY A 855 23.74 5.66 23.99
CA GLY A 855 22.89 4.70 24.69
C GLY A 855 22.88 3.30 24.07
N TRP A 856 23.72 3.03 23.07
CA TRP A 856 23.80 1.76 22.36
C TRP A 856 25.26 1.43 22.01
N LEU A 857 25.72 0.22 22.36
CA LEU A 857 27.12 -0.16 22.22
C LEU A 857 27.36 -1.01 20.96
N TRP A 858 28.24 -0.51 20.08
CA TRP A 858 28.79 -1.23 18.93
C TRP A 858 30.27 -1.53 19.17
N ALA A 859 30.62 -2.81 19.35
CA ALA A 859 31.98 -3.23 19.69
C ALA A 859 32.80 -3.55 18.42
N PRO A 860 33.80 -2.74 18.04
CA PRO A 860 34.55 -2.97 16.80
C PRO A 860 35.39 -4.24 16.87
N MET A 861 35.36 -5.04 15.82
CA MET A 861 36.25 -6.18 15.66
C MET A 861 37.56 -5.79 14.97
N ASN A 862 38.60 -6.62 15.16
CA ASN A 862 39.91 -6.49 14.52
C ASN A 862 40.48 -5.06 14.48
N SER A 863 40.27 -4.29 15.56
CA SER A 863 40.66 -2.87 15.64
C SER A 863 40.14 -2.00 14.47
N ARG A 864 38.88 -2.21 14.07
CA ARG A 864 38.20 -1.52 12.94
C ARG A 864 38.82 -1.80 11.56
N LYS A 865 39.52 -2.92 11.42
CA LYS A 865 40.01 -3.41 10.14
C LYS A 865 39.13 -4.57 9.65
N PRO A 866 39.16 -4.87 8.33
CA PRO A 866 38.40 -6.00 7.82
C PRO A 866 38.76 -7.31 8.53
N ILE A 867 37.76 -8.14 8.83
CA ILE A 867 37.94 -9.46 9.46
C ILE A 867 38.31 -10.55 8.45
N ALA A 868 38.15 -10.25 7.15
CA ALA A 868 38.54 -11.07 6.01
C ALA A 868 38.90 -10.18 4.82
N SER A 869 39.55 -10.74 3.80
CA SER A 869 39.95 -10.00 2.59
C SER A 869 38.82 -9.72 1.59
N GLY A 870 37.64 -10.31 1.80
CA GLY A 870 36.57 -10.34 0.80
C GLY A 870 36.83 -11.38 -0.30
N ALA A 871 35.77 -11.73 -1.03
CA ALA A 871 35.81 -12.72 -2.11
C ALA A 871 35.13 -12.24 -3.42
N ALA A 872 34.43 -11.12 -3.39
CA ALA A 872 33.71 -10.52 -4.51
C ALA A 872 33.40 -9.04 -4.20
N PRO A 873 33.20 -8.14 -5.18
CA PRO A 873 32.76 -6.77 -4.95
C PRO A 873 31.53 -6.69 -4.04
N GLY A 874 31.43 -5.63 -3.22
CA GLY A 874 30.43 -5.51 -2.16
C GLY A 874 28.97 -5.57 -2.64
N THR A 875 28.69 -5.20 -3.89
CA THR A 875 27.37 -5.32 -4.53
C THR A 875 26.91 -6.76 -4.73
N GLN A 876 27.84 -7.73 -4.79
CA GLN A 876 27.58 -9.17 -4.90
C GLN A 876 27.43 -9.85 -3.54
N VAL A 877 27.81 -9.18 -2.46
CA VAL A 877 27.87 -9.77 -1.12
C VAL A 877 26.52 -9.68 -0.44
N LYS A 878 25.98 -10.84 -0.09
CA LYS A 878 24.82 -11.03 0.78
C LYS A 878 25.24 -11.81 2.04
N TRP A 879 24.36 -11.82 3.03
CA TRP A 879 24.54 -12.53 4.30
C TRP A 879 23.30 -13.36 4.62
N GLY A 880 23.50 -14.48 5.32
CA GLY A 880 22.43 -15.31 5.85
C GLY A 880 22.95 -16.69 6.26
N ASP A 881 22.41 -17.26 7.34
CA ASP A 881 22.73 -18.60 7.80
C ASP A 881 22.12 -19.67 6.88
N VAL A 882 22.87 -20.15 5.88
CA VAL A 882 22.35 -21.17 4.94
C VAL A 882 22.46 -22.58 5.50
N ASN A 883 23.01 -22.77 6.69
CA ASN A 883 23.38 -24.10 7.20
C ASN A 883 22.73 -24.46 8.57
N GLY A 884 22.15 -23.46 9.22
CA GLY A 884 21.41 -23.54 10.47
C GLY A 884 22.32 -23.61 11.70
N ASP A 885 23.58 -23.15 11.63
CA ASP A 885 24.47 -23.13 12.80
C ASP A 885 24.36 -21.86 13.65
N GLY A 886 23.47 -20.95 13.27
CA GLY A 886 23.17 -19.69 13.94
C GLY A 886 24.17 -18.59 13.61
N LEU A 887 25.09 -18.80 12.66
CA LEU A 887 26.05 -17.80 12.21
C LEU A 887 25.71 -17.41 10.77
N ASP A 888 25.54 -16.12 10.51
CA ASP A 888 25.32 -15.68 9.13
C ASP A 888 26.57 -15.90 8.27
N ASP A 889 26.35 -16.54 7.13
CA ASP A 889 27.39 -16.90 6.17
C ASP A 889 27.63 -15.77 5.17
N TYR A 890 28.86 -15.69 4.61
CA TYR A 890 29.18 -14.76 3.53
C TYR A 890 28.80 -15.38 2.19
N LEU A 891 27.96 -14.69 1.42
CA LEU A 891 27.37 -15.19 0.18
C LEU A 891 27.82 -14.32 -1.00
N ASP A 892 28.52 -14.92 -1.96
CA ASP A 892 28.92 -14.29 -3.23
C ASP A 892 27.89 -14.67 -4.32
N VAL A 893 27.09 -13.69 -4.73
CA VAL A 893 26.05 -13.85 -5.76
C VAL A 893 26.45 -13.14 -7.04
N ASN A 894 26.58 -13.89 -8.13
CA ASN A 894 26.90 -13.31 -9.43
C ASN A 894 25.79 -12.37 -9.92
N LEU A 895 26.12 -11.12 -10.26
CA LEU A 895 25.13 -10.11 -10.69
C LEU A 895 24.35 -10.48 -11.96
N LYS A 896 24.95 -11.27 -12.87
CA LYS A 896 24.32 -11.61 -14.16
C LYS A 896 23.51 -12.90 -14.08
N THR A 897 24.04 -13.93 -13.42
CA THR A 897 23.45 -15.28 -13.44
C THR A 897 22.80 -15.69 -12.14
N GLY A 898 23.07 -14.99 -11.03
CA GLY A 898 22.55 -15.35 -9.70
C GLY A 898 23.25 -16.58 -9.11
N LEU A 899 24.33 -17.05 -9.76
CA LEU A 899 25.16 -18.15 -9.27
C LEU A 899 25.67 -17.82 -7.88
N LEU A 900 25.52 -18.75 -6.95
CA LEU A 900 25.87 -18.57 -5.54
C LEU A 900 27.14 -19.36 -5.19
N LYS A 901 28.11 -18.68 -4.57
CA LYS A 901 29.18 -19.32 -3.80
C LYS A 901 29.01 -18.99 -2.32
N VAL A 902 29.12 -20.02 -1.48
CA VAL A 902 28.96 -19.90 -0.03
C VAL A 902 30.32 -19.96 0.65
N TYR A 903 30.54 -19.04 1.59
CA TYR A 903 31.68 -19.01 2.51
C TYR A 903 31.13 -19.11 3.93
N GLN A 904 31.13 -20.33 4.47
CA GLN A 904 30.54 -20.59 5.77
C GLN A 904 31.31 -19.90 6.89
N ASN A 905 30.61 -19.16 7.73
CA ASN A 905 31.14 -18.56 8.93
C ASN A 905 31.42 -19.67 9.96
N LYS A 906 32.68 -19.79 10.38
CA LYS A 906 33.11 -20.75 11.42
C LYS A 906 33.51 -20.04 12.72
N GLY A 907 33.12 -18.77 12.84
CA GLY A 907 33.38 -17.93 13.98
C GLY A 907 34.86 -17.55 14.13
N LYS A 908 35.21 -17.21 15.37
CA LYS A 908 36.54 -16.71 15.72
C LYS A 908 37.62 -17.79 15.58
N ALA A 909 38.69 -17.49 14.83
CA ALA A 909 39.87 -18.33 14.78
C ALA A 909 40.70 -18.23 16.08
N SER A 910 41.59 -19.19 16.28
CA SER A 910 42.42 -19.29 17.49
C SER A 910 43.54 -18.26 17.60
N ASN A 911 43.76 -17.43 16.57
CA ASN A 911 44.74 -16.33 16.58
C ASN A 911 44.04 -14.97 16.74
N GLU A 912 44.81 -13.95 17.14
CA GLU A 912 44.28 -12.61 17.49
C GLU A 912 43.61 -11.87 16.30
N TYR A 913 43.79 -12.35 15.06
CA TYR A 913 43.44 -11.64 13.82
C TYR A 913 42.49 -12.38 12.87
N GLY A 914 42.13 -13.64 13.13
CA GLY A 914 41.38 -14.46 12.18
C GLY A 914 39.92 -14.63 12.57
N TRP A 915 39.00 -14.23 11.70
CA TRP A 915 37.67 -14.83 11.62
C TRP A 915 37.72 -15.90 10.53
N LEU A 916 37.14 -17.07 10.74
CA LEU A 916 37.30 -18.19 9.82
C LEU A 916 36.09 -18.29 8.89
N PHE A 917 36.33 -18.14 7.59
CA PHE A 917 35.36 -18.46 6.54
C PHE A 917 35.81 -19.68 5.76
N GLN A 918 34.92 -20.68 5.64
CA GLN A 918 35.16 -21.90 4.88
C GLN A 918 34.41 -21.85 3.55
N SER A 919 35.14 -21.79 2.43
CA SER A 919 34.53 -21.86 1.11
C SER A 919 33.92 -23.24 0.84
N LEU A 920 32.66 -23.26 0.40
CA LEU A 920 31.98 -24.45 -0.12
C LEU A 920 31.99 -24.54 -1.65
N GLY A 921 32.55 -23.54 -2.33
CA GLY A 921 32.48 -23.41 -3.78
C GLY A 921 31.08 -23.00 -4.26
N VAL A 922 30.76 -23.35 -5.50
CA VAL A 922 29.45 -23.06 -6.13
C VAL A 922 28.38 -24.00 -5.55
N THR A 923 27.33 -23.45 -4.95
CA THR A 923 26.23 -24.22 -4.35
C THR A 923 24.92 -24.10 -5.12
N ALA A 924 24.74 -23.03 -5.91
CA ALA A 924 23.62 -22.88 -6.84
C ALA A 924 24.10 -22.27 -8.17
N THR A 925 23.53 -22.72 -9.29
CA THR A 925 23.85 -22.18 -10.64
C THR A 925 23.21 -20.82 -10.91
N GLY A 926 22.18 -20.46 -10.13
CA GLY A 926 21.43 -19.21 -10.22
C GLY A 926 20.19 -19.28 -11.11
N LEU A 927 19.25 -18.36 -10.87
CA LEU A 927 17.94 -18.27 -11.55
C LEU A 927 17.78 -17.03 -12.45
N GLY A 928 18.76 -16.12 -12.47
CA GLY A 928 18.66 -14.87 -13.21
C GLY A 928 19.56 -13.78 -12.63
N LYS A 929 19.22 -12.50 -12.82
CA LYS A 929 20.05 -11.38 -12.36
C LYS A 929 20.24 -11.44 -10.84
N GLY A 930 21.50 -11.44 -10.38
CA GLY A 930 21.84 -11.53 -8.96
C GLY A 930 21.29 -10.39 -8.10
N LYS A 931 21.04 -9.21 -8.68
CA LYS A 931 20.39 -8.08 -7.99
C LYS A 931 18.97 -8.41 -7.50
N ASN A 932 18.32 -9.40 -8.12
CA ASN A 932 16.99 -9.88 -7.75
C ASN A 932 17.01 -11.03 -6.73
N VAL A 933 18.19 -11.46 -6.26
CA VAL A 933 18.31 -12.54 -5.28
C VAL A 933 18.24 -12.00 -3.85
N ARG A 934 17.49 -12.70 -2.98
CA ARG A 934 17.40 -12.47 -1.53
C ARG A 934 17.67 -13.78 -0.78
N PHE A 935 18.03 -13.67 0.49
CA PHE A 935 18.21 -14.79 1.40
C PHE A 935 17.44 -14.52 2.69
N ALA A 936 16.50 -15.39 3.03
CA ALA A 936 15.70 -15.31 4.25
C ALA A 936 15.03 -16.66 4.54
N ASP A 937 14.71 -16.93 5.80
CA ASP A 937 14.07 -18.18 6.23
C ASP A 937 12.56 -18.15 5.95
N ILE A 938 12.12 -18.73 4.83
CA ILE A 938 10.71 -18.65 4.38
C ILE A 938 9.90 -19.78 4.99
N ASP A 939 10.49 -20.96 5.16
CA ASP A 939 9.79 -22.12 5.71
C ASP A 939 9.93 -22.26 7.24
N GLY A 940 10.72 -21.42 7.90
CA GLY A 940 10.87 -21.38 9.35
C GLY A 940 11.80 -22.47 9.91
N ASP A 941 12.62 -23.11 9.07
CA ASP A 941 13.53 -24.18 9.47
C ASP A 941 14.86 -23.69 10.07
N GLY A 942 15.03 -22.38 10.17
CA GLY A 942 16.20 -21.70 10.72
C GLY A 942 17.33 -21.52 9.72
N MET A 943 17.14 -21.85 8.44
CA MET A 943 18.11 -21.63 7.37
C MET A 943 17.60 -20.60 6.38
N ALA A 944 18.50 -19.77 5.87
CA ALA A 944 18.16 -18.82 4.82
C ALA A 944 17.96 -19.52 3.47
N ASP A 945 16.80 -19.28 2.86
CA ASP A 945 16.40 -19.81 1.57
C ASP A 945 16.85 -18.92 0.41
N TYR A 946 17.07 -19.51 -0.76
CA TYR A 946 17.39 -18.76 -1.98
C TYR A 946 16.10 -18.28 -2.62
N ILE A 947 15.90 -16.96 -2.66
CA ILE A 947 14.69 -16.34 -3.20
C ILE A 947 15.10 -15.53 -4.44
N TYR A 948 14.52 -15.87 -5.60
CA TYR A 948 14.64 -15.05 -6.80
C TYR A 948 13.37 -14.23 -7.03
N LEU A 949 13.51 -12.92 -7.13
CA LEU A 949 12.42 -12.00 -7.48
C LEU A 949 12.32 -11.85 -9.00
N LYS A 950 11.15 -12.14 -9.55
CA LYS A 950 10.77 -11.84 -10.94
C LYS A 950 10.59 -10.33 -11.08
N ASP A 951 10.59 -9.81 -12.30
CA ASP A 951 10.50 -8.35 -12.54
C ASP A 951 9.21 -7.71 -11.99
N ASN A 952 8.16 -8.50 -11.76
CA ASN A 952 6.90 -8.07 -11.12
C ASN A 952 6.83 -8.32 -9.60
N GLY A 953 7.95 -8.71 -8.97
CA GLY A 953 8.02 -8.99 -7.53
C GLY A 953 7.46 -10.33 -7.08
N GLY A 954 6.95 -11.15 -8.01
CA GLY A 954 6.67 -12.57 -7.74
C GLY A 954 7.96 -13.33 -7.47
N THR A 955 7.89 -14.50 -6.84
CA THR A 955 9.09 -15.20 -6.36
C THR A 955 9.30 -16.54 -7.06
N GLU A 956 10.53 -17.02 -7.02
CA GLU A 956 10.87 -18.44 -7.17
C GLU A 956 11.80 -18.79 -6.01
N ILE A 957 11.35 -19.70 -5.14
CA ILE A 957 11.98 -19.94 -3.84
C ILE A 957 12.55 -21.35 -3.82
N TYR A 958 13.78 -21.47 -3.34
CA TYR A 958 14.46 -22.73 -3.10
C TYR A 958 14.93 -22.80 -1.65
N ARG A 959 14.38 -23.76 -0.90
CA ARG A 959 14.77 -23.98 0.48
C ARG A 959 16.18 -24.54 0.62
N SER A 960 16.91 -24.11 1.64
CA SER A 960 18.21 -24.68 1.95
C SER A 960 18.07 -26.11 2.49
N VAL A 961 18.90 -27.02 1.97
CA VAL A 961 19.07 -28.37 2.51
C VAL A 961 20.56 -28.68 2.69
N ALA A 962 21.34 -27.67 3.10
CA ALA A 962 22.80 -27.73 3.13
C ALA A 962 23.39 -28.96 3.87
N ASN A 963 22.64 -29.51 4.84
CA ASN A 963 23.06 -30.68 5.64
C ASN A 963 22.68 -32.03 5.01
N ASP A 964 22.00 -32.05 3.86
CA ASP A 964 21.68 -33.27 3.10
C ASP A 964 22.88 -33.76 2.26
N THR A 965 22.94 -35.08 2.05
CA THR A 965 23.87 -35.73 1.13
C THR A 965 23.31 -35.66 -0.30
N GLY A 966 23.54 -34.55 -1.00
CA GLY A 966 23.04 -34.33 -2.36
C GLY A 966 22.98 -32.85 -2.72
N ASP A 967 21.98 -32.48 -3.54
CA ASP A 967 21.69 -31.09 -3.88
C ASP A 967 21.46 -30.26 -2.61
N LYS A 968 21.98 -29.03 -2.64
CA LYS A 968 21.97 -28.12 -1.47
C LYS A 968 20.72 -27.25 -1.38
N TRP A 969 19.88 -27.29 -2.41
CA TRP A 969 18.69 -26.45 -2.58
C TRP A 969 17.54 -27.29 -3.13
N LYS A 970 16.32 -27.12 -2.62
CA LYS A 970 15.11 -27.77 -3.14
C LYS A 970 14.02 -26.74 -3.42
N PRO A 971 13.24 -26.87 -4.49
CA PRO A 971 12.19 -25.90 -4.81
C PRO A 971 11.09 -25.88 -3.73
N LEU A 972 10.58 -24.68 -3.43
CA LEU A 972 9.49 -24.42 -2.48
C LEU A 972 8.36 -23.64 -3.19
N PRO A 973 7.64 -24.26 -4.14
CA PRO A 973 6.68 -23.54 -5.00
C PRO A 973 5.44 -23.05 -4.24
N ASP A 974 5.07 -23.71 -3.14
CA ASP A 974 3.88 -23.37 -2.36
C ASP A 974 4.04 -22.07 -1.54
N ALA A 975 5.26 -21.53 -1.46
CA ALA A 975 5.56 -20.25 -0.84
C ALA A 975 5.61 -19.07 -1.84
N ASP A 976 5.24 -19.28 -3.10
CA ASP A 976 5.35 -18.23 -4.12
C ASP A 976 4.47 -17.00 -3.82
N ALA A 977 5.10 -15.81 -3.81
CA ALA A 977 4.49 -14.50 -3.68
C ALA A 977 3.99 -13.90 -5.01
N SER A 978 3.87 -14.69 -6.08
CA SER A 978 3.28 -14.23 -7.35
C SER A 978 1.86 -13.69 -7.12
N GLY A 979 1.66 -12.40 -7.41
CA GLY A 979 0.38 -11.71 -7.23
C GLY A 979 0.47 -10.42 -6.41
N ILE A 980 1.55 -10.21 -5.65
CA ILE A 980 1.76 -8.97 -4.84
C ILE A 980 2.13 -7.76 -5.72
N GLY A 981 2.94 -7.95 -6.76
CA GLY A 981 3.12 -6.96 -7.84
C GLY A 981 4.05 -5.77 -7.56
N GLN A 982 5.11 -5.94 -6.76
CA GLN A 982 6.05 -4.87 -6.37
C GLN A 982 7.43 -5.00 -7.05
N ARG A 983 8.30 -3.99 -6.95
CA ARG A 983 9.64 -4.02 -7.59
C ARG A 983 10.66 -4.83 -6.81
N PRO A 984 11.49 -5.67 -7.46
CA PRO A 984 12.56 -6.41 -6.79
C PRO A 984 13.42 -5.55 -5.85
N GLU A 985 13.81 -4.35 -6.27
CA GLU A 985 14.65 -3.42 -5.50
C GLU A 985 13.96 -2.81 -4.27
N GLU A 986 12.63 -2.81 -4.22
CA GLU A 986 11.82 -2.30 -3.10
C GLU A 986 11.42 -3.41 -2.11
N ILE A 987 11.76 -4.67 -2.43
CA ILE A 987 11.33 -5.85 -1.69
C ILE A 987 12.46 -6.41 -0.82
N GLN A 988 12.13 -6.65 0.44
CA GLN A 988 12.96 -7.29 1.44
C GLN A 988 12.17 -8.37 2.20
N PHE A 989 12.89 -9.30 2.83
CA PHE A 989 12.29 -10.40 3.58
C PHE A 989 12.87 -10.46 4.99
N PHE A 990 12.03 -10.20 6.00
CA PHE A 990 12.42 -10.21 7.41
C PHE A 990 11.25 -10.61 8.30
N ASP A 991 11.53 -11.22 9.45
CA ASP A 991 10.52 -11.65 10.43
C ASP A 991 9.98 -10.43 11.20
N ILE A 992 8.84 -9.89 10.75
CA ILE A 992 8.23 -8.67 11.28
C ILE A 992 7.30 -8.98 12.44
N ASP A 993 6.58 -10.11 12.40
CA ASP A 993 5.66 -10.51 13.48
C ASP A 993 6.34 -11.35 14.58
N GLY A 994 7.54 -11.86 14.34
CA GLY A 994 8.34 -12.62 15.30
C GLY A 994 8.01 -14.11 15.33
N ASP A 995 7.33 -14.67 14.33
CA ASP A 995 6.99 -16.08 14.33
C ASP A 995 8.13 -17.01 13.91
N GLY A 996 9.21 -16.45 13.37
CA GLY A 996 10.39 -17.16 12.90
C GLY A 996 10.46 -17.34 11.40
N LYS A 997 9.48 -16.87 10.64
CA LYS A 997 9.50 -16.86 9.19
C LYS A 997 9.69 -15.44 8.69
N ALA A 998 10.36 -15.30 7.57
CA ALA A 998 10.52 -14.02 6.92
C ALA A 998 9.22 -13.61 6.20
N ASP A 999 8.80 -12.38 6.45
CA ASP A 999 7.63 -11.74 5.84
C ASP A 999 8.04 -10.95 4.59
N TYR A 1000 7.11 -10.73 3.68
CA TYR A 1000 7.34 -9.95 2.47
C TYR A 1000 7.12 -8.46 2.78
N ILE A 1001 8.17 -7.65 2.58
CA ILE A 1001 8.16 -6.23 2.93
C ILE A 1001 8.35 -5.40 1.66
N TRP A 1002 7.42 -4.49 1.41
CA TRP A 1002 7.57 -3.45 0.39
C TRP A 1002 7.86 -2.11 1.07
N THR A 1003 9.01 -1.52 0.75
CA THR A 1003 9.39 -0.19 1.24
C THR A 1003 9.31 0.82 0.10
N LYS A 1004 8.46 1.83 0.27
CA LYS A 1004 8.21 2.85 -0.74
C LYS A 1004 9.41 3.80 -0.86
N PRO A 1005 9.98 4.02 -2.06
CA PRO A 1005 11.16 4.86 -2.24
C PRO A 1005 10.98 6.32 -1.85
N ILE A 1006 9.79 6.91 -2.00
CA ILE A 1006 9.63 8.36 -1.82
C ILE A 1006 9.79 8.83 -0.36
N ASP A 1007 9.29 8.04 0.60
CA ASP A 1007 9.14 8.47 2.00
C ASP A 1007 9.57 7.40 3.02
N GLY A 1008 9.91 6.20 2.55
CA GLY A 1008 10.30 5.05 3.37
C GLY A 1008 9.13 4.40 4.10
N SER A 1009 7.88 4.65 3.70
CA SER A 1009 6.70 3.93 4.21
C SER A 1009 6.77 2.43 3.88
N VAL A 1010 6.14 1.62 4.74
CA VAL A 1010 6.32 0.16 4.75
C VAL A 1010 4.97 -0.53 4.72
N HIS A 1011 4.79 -1.43 3.75
CA HIS A 1011 3.67 -2.34 3.63
C HIS A 1011 4.16 -3.79 3.77
N VAL A 1012 3.43 -4.62 4.51
CA VAL A 1012 3.86 -5.99 4.83
C VAL A 1012 2.79 -7.03 4.48
N TRP A 1013 3.24 -8.17 3.98
CA TRP A 1013 2.46 -9.40 3.90
C TRP A 1013 3.12 -10.45 4.79
N LEU A 1014 2.38 -10.90 5.81
CA LEU A 1014 2.85 -11.92 6.73
C LEU A 1014 2.89 -13.30 6.07
N ASN A 1015 3.92 -14.07 6.38
CA ASN A 1015 4.15 -15.40 5.85
C ASN A 1015 3.47 -16.48 6.70
N ASP A 1016 2.28 -16.91 6.28
CA ASP A 1016 1.50 -17.96 6.93
C ASP A 1016 1.86 -19.38 6.44
N TYR A 1017 2.94 -19.57 5.66
CA TYR A 1017 3.37 -20.87 5.12
C TYR A 1017 3.38 -21.97 6.21
N PRO A 1018 2.90 -23.20 5.94
CA PRO A 1018 2.38 -23.71 4.67
C PRO A 1018 0.88 -23.48 4.44
N LYS A 1019 0.24 -22.57 5.20
CA LYS A 1019 -1.20 -22.29 5.02
C LYS A 1019 -1.43 -21.57 3.71
N THR A 1020 -2.63 -21.76 3.15
CA THR A 1020 -3.08 -21.05 1.95
C THR A 1020 -4.28 -20.15 2.28
N PRO A 1021 -4.30 -18.88 1.82
CA PRO A 1021 -3.22 -18.19 1.11
C PRO A 1021 -1.96 -18.00 1.98
N THR A 1022 -0.77 -18.13 1.38
CA THR A 1022 0.52 -18.06 2.09
C THR A 1022 0.84 -16.66 2.59
N TRP A 1023 0.58 -15.65 1.75
CA TRP A 1023 0.92 -14.26 2.03
C TRP A 1023 -0.34 -13.51 2.44
N ARG A 1024 -0.38 -13.09 3.71
CA ARG A 1024 -1.52 -12.35 4.27
C ARG A 1024 -1.19 -10.87 4.40
N ASP A 1025 -1.88 -10.05 3.61
CA ASP A 1025 -1.76 -8.59 3.63
C ASP A 1025 -2.18 -8.02 4.99
N ILE A 1026 -1.29 -7.27 5.65
CA ILE A 1026 -1.59 -6.55 6.91
C ILE A 1026 -1.56 -5.03 6.74
N GLY A 1027 -1.42 -4.54 5.51
CA GLY A 1027 -1.41 -3.13 5.18
C GLY A 1027 -0.09 -2.43 5.49
N SER A 1028 -0.16 -1.11 5.54
CA SER A 1028 0.96 -0.26 5.94
C SER A 1028 1.15 -0.30 7.45
N ILE A 1029 2.37 -0.63 7.90
CA ILE A 1029 2.72 -0.71 9.33
C ILE A 1029 3.62 0.44 9.78
N ALA A 1030 4.14 1.22 8.84
CA ALA A 1030 4.87 2.46 9.10
C ALA A 1030 4.58 3.49 8.00
N ASP A 1031 4.22 4.71 8.39
CA ASP A 1031 3.92 5.83 7.49
C ASP A 1031 5.18 6.44 6.83
N GLY A 1032 6.37 5.88 7.13
CA GLY A 1032 7.66 6.41 6.73
C GLY A 1032 8.17 7.51 7.66
N VAL A 1033 9.40 7.94 7.41
CA VAL A 1033 10.11 8.93 8.25
C VAL A 1033 10.55 10.17 7.46
N GLY A 1034 10.13 10.26 6.19
CA GLY A 1034 10.44 11.40 5.32
C GLY A 1034 11.84 11.38 4.74
N THR A 1035 12.38 10.18 4.48
CA THR A 1035 13.64 9.95 3.75
C THR A 1035 13.40 8.92 2.66
N SER A 1036 14.25 8.89 1.63
CA SER A 1036 14.17 7.85 0.60
C SER A 1036 14.16 6.44 1.21
N GLY A 1037 13.30 5.57 0.68
CA GLY A 1037 13.25 4.14 1.00
C GLY A 1037 14.57 3.42 0.71
N THR A 1038 15.40 3.95 -0.19
CA THR A 1038 16.74 3.41 -0.47
C THR A 1038 17.70 3.56 0.71
N ASN A 1039 17.40 4.48 1.64
CA ASN A 1039 18.12 4.70 2.89
C ASN A 1039 17.63 3.82 4.04
N ILE A 1040 16.64 2.96 3.80
CA ILE A 1040 16.04 2.07 4.81
C ILE A 1040 16.68 0.69 4.76
N ARG A 1041 16.93 0.12 5.95
CA ARG A 1041 17.36 -1.25 6.18
C ARG A 1041 16.48 -1.85 7.27
N TYR A 1042 16.51 -3.17 7.35
CA TYR A 1042 15.90 -3.92 8.45
C TYR A 1042 16.98 -4.76 9.13
N ALA A 1043 16.85 -4.90 10.44
CA ALA A 1043 17.81 -5.63 11.26
C ALA A 1043 17.15 -6.08 12.56
N THR A 1044 17.49 -7.25 13.07
CA THR A 1044 17.10 -7.67 14.42
C THR A 1044 18.07 -7.04 15.42
N LEU A 1045 17.80 -5.83 15.92
CA LEU A 1045 18.77 -5.14 16.79
C LEU A 1045 18.78 -5.68 18.21
N GLN A 1046 17.75 -6.43 18.62
CA GLN A 1046 17.64 -7.02 19.95
C GLN A 1046 17.56 -8.54 19.88
N LYS A 1047 18.27 -9.21 20.80
CA LYS A 1047 18.33 -10.68 20.86
C LYS A 1047 16.95 -11.31 20.96
N GLY A 1048 16.66 -12.23 20.04
CA GLY A 1048 15.35 -12.90 19.98
C GLY A 1048 14.19 -11.93 19.66
N GLY A 1049 14.52 -10.79 19.04
CA GLY A 1049 13.60 -9.74 18.64
C GLY A 1049 13.03 -9.96 17.24
N ARG A 1050 12.06 -9.10 16.91
CA ARG A 1050 11.52 -8.93 15.56
C ARG A 1050 12.45 -8.02 14.76
N ALA A 1051 12.30 -8.01 13.44
CA ALA A 1051 13.02 -7.07 12.60
C ALA A 1051 12.65 -5.62 12.93
N ASP A 1052 13.68 -4.80 13.14
CA ASP A 1052 13.62 -3.38 13.45
C ASP A 1052 13.80 -2.52 12.17
N TYR A 1053 13.27 -1.29 12.16
CA TYR A 1053 13.32 -0.38 11.02
C TYR A 1053 14.47 0.59 11.21
N VAL A 1054 15.42 0.60 10.28
CA VAL A 1054 16.69 1.30 10.41
C VAL A 1054 16.87 2.29 9.28
N VAL A 1055 17.03 3.56 9.64
CA VAL A 1055 17.41 4.63 8.71
C VAL A 1055 18.93 4.76 8.73
N VAL A 1056 19.53 4.75 7.55
CA VAL A 1056 20.97 4.90 7.37
C VAL A 1056 21.26 6.21 6.66
N ASP A 1057 22.17 7.00 7.22
CA ASP A 1057 22.72 8.16 6.54
C ASP A 1057 23.60 7.71 5.37
N PRO A 1058 23.26 8.08 4.11
CA PRO A 1058 23.99 7.61 2.94
C PRO A 1058 25.46 8.01 2.93
N ASN A 1059 25.81 9.16 3.51
CA ASN A 1059 27.15 9.74 3.46
C ASN A 1059 28.04 9.30 4.60
N THR A 1060 27.47 9.12 5.80
CA THR A 1060 28.25 8.82 7.00
C THR A 1060 28.09 7.38 7.48
N GLY A 1061 27.04 6.69 7.03
CA GLY A 1061 26.63 5.40 7.57
C GLY A 1061 25.98 5.50 8.96
N ALA A 1062 25.83 6.69 9.55
CA ALA A 1062 25.14 6.84 10.84
C ALA A 1062 23.76 6.20 10.79
N ILE A 1063 23.33 5.57 11.88
CA ILE A 1063 22.04 4.87 11.92
C ILE A 1063 21.13 5.42 13.01
N GLY A 1064 19.86 5.58 12.67
CA GLY A 1064 18.77 5.75 13.61
C GLY A 1064 17.79 4.60 13.45
N ALA A 1065 17.18 4.17 14.55
CA ALA A 1065 16.31 3.00 14.52
C ALA A 1065 14.95 3.26 15.19
N TRP A 1066 13.98 2.46 14.77
CA TRP A 1066 12.67 2.30 15.35
C TRP A 1066 12.54 0.83 15.73
N LEU A 1067 12.43 0.57 17.02
CA LEU A 1067 12.35 -0.78 17.52
C LEU A 1067 10.93 -1.31 17.37
N ASN A 1068 10.82 -2.55 16.95
CA ASN A 1068 9.57 -3.28 16.75
C ASN A 1068 9.14 -3.93 18.07
N GLY A 1069 8.08 -3.39 18.67
CA GLY A 1069 7.43 -3.90 19.88
C GLY A 1069 6.04 -4.44 19.60
N CYS A 1070 5.40 -4.97 20.65
CA CYS A 1070 4.10 -5.60 20.52
C CYS A 1070 3.31 -5.47 21.83
N ASN A 1071 2.10 -4.93 21.75
CA ASN A 1071 1.25 -4.76 22.94
C ASN A 1071 0.32 -5.97 23.18
N ASP A 1072 0.17 -6.84 22.19
CA ASP A 1072 -0.68 -8.03 22.21
C ASP A 1072 0.10 -9.29 21.89
N LEU A 1073 1.25 -9.41 22.54
CA LEU A 1073 2.09 -10.61 22.48
C LEU A 1073 1.24 -11.87 22.60
N ALA A 1074 1.55 -12.87 21.75
CA ALA A 1074 1.04 -14.22 21.91
C ALA A 1074 1.14 -14.64 23.37
N PRO A 1075 0.15 -15.37 23.93
CA PRO A 1075 0.23 -15.82 25.31
C PRO A 1075 1.60 -16.43 25.53
N ARG A 1076 2.34 -15.92 26.53
CA ARG A 1076 3.60 -16.54 26.96
C ARG A 1076 3.30 -18.01 27.03
N LEU A 1077 4.00 -18.81 26.23
CA LEU A 1077 3.83 -20.24 26.29
C LEU A 1077 3.93 -20.57 27.78
N LEU A 1078 2.86 -21.15 28.32
CA LEU A 1078 2.87 -21.68 29.67
C LEU A 1078 3.84 -22.87 29.63
N VAL A 1079 5.14 -22.54 29.63
CA VAL A 1079 6.08 -23.19 30.50
C VAL A 1079 5.52 -22.88 31.88
N GLU A 1080 4.53 -23.67 32.31
CA GLU A 1080 4.29 -23.78 33.75
C GLU A 1080 5.67 -23.93 34.36
N ASN A 1081 5.94 -23.18 35.42
CA ASN A 1081 7.13 -23.31 36.24
C ASN A 1081 7.21 -24.73 36.80
N VAL A 1082 7.49 -25.71 35.96
CA VAL A 1082 8.01 -27.00 36.30
C VAL A 1082 9.49 -26.84 35.98
N PRO A 1083 10.33 -26.54 36.98
CA PRO A 1083 11.76 -26.66 36.82
C PRO A 1083 12.03 -28.02 36.17
N PRO A 1084 13.00 -28.12 35.25
CA PRO A 1084 13.40 -29.41 34.69
C PRO A 1084 13.43 -30.48 35.78
N VAL A 1085 12.55 -31.48 35.69
CA VAL A 1085 12.43 -32.48 36.76
C VAL A 1085 13.70 -33.32 36.74
N CYS A 1086 14.51 -33.13 37.77
CA CYS A 1086 15.77 -33.85 37.95
C CYS A 1086 15.48 -35.28 38.40
N ASN A 1087 16.09 -36.26 37.75
CA ASN A 1087 15.97 -37.66 38.17
C ASN A 1087 16.80 -37.96 39.43
N LYS A 1088 16.36 -38.95 40.22
CA LYS A 1088 16.98 -39.36 41.50
C LYS A 1088 18.42 -39.88 41.35
N GLU A 1089 19.16 -39.70 42.44
CA GLU A 1089 20.61 -39.86 42.68
C GLU A 1089 21.24 -41.25 42.40
N SER A 1090 20.46 -42.31 42.13
CA SER A 1090 20.97 -43.69 42.15
C SER A 1090 21.57 -44.24 40.85
N ASP A 1091 21.40 -43.55 39.71
CA ASP A 1091 21.51 -44.23 38.41
C ASP A 1091 22.79 -43.91 37.60
N PHE A 1092 23.64 -42.94 37.99
CA PHE A 1092 24.72 -42.47 37.11
C PHE A 1092 26.03 -42.04 37.80
N PRO A 1093 27.10 -42.86 37.73
CA PRO A 1093 28.44 -42.44 38.15
C PRO A 1093 29.21 -41.73 37.00
N GLY A 1094 29.37 -40.40 37.06
CA GLY A 1094 30.35 -39.64 36.26
C GLY A 1094 29.92 -38.23 35.82
N HIS A 1095 30.83 -37.25 35.89
CA HIS A 1095 30.58 -35.82 35.56
C HIS A 1095 30.90 -35.48 34.09
N ALA A 1096 30.03 -34.74 33.38
CA ALA A 1096 30.43 -33.98 32.18
C ALA A 1096 29.57 -32.73 31.95
N LYS A 1097 30.23 -31.62 31.58
CA LYS A 1097 29.58 -30.42 31.01
C LYS A 1097 29.27 -30.66 29.53
N ILE A 1098 28.05 -30.39 29.11
CA ILE A 1098 27.66 -30.27 27.70
C ILE A 1098 28.41 -29.05 27.12
N ARG A 1099 29.24 -29.26 26.10
CA ARG A 1099 30.00 -28.19 25.41
C ARG A 1099 29.27 -27.80 24.13
N GLU A 1100 29.74 -26.75 23.47
CA GLU A 1100 29.21 -26.22 22.21
C GLU A 1100 28.97 -27.28 21.13
N ASN A 1101 29.87 -28.26 20.99
CA ASN A 1101 29.70 -29.41 20.08
C ASN A 1101 28.45 -30.25 20.39
N SER A 1102 28.07 -30.40 21.65
CA SER A 1102 26.89 -31.18 22.02
C SER A 1102 25.58 -30.41 21.73
N ARG A 1103 25.62 -29.06 21.69
CA ARG A 1103 24.48 -28.21 21.27
C ARG A 1103 24.19 -28.40 19.78
N ARG A 1104 25.24 -28.39 18.95
CA ARG A 1104 25.13 -28.72 17.51
C ARG A 1104 24.53 -30.10 17.28
N ILE A 1105 24.78 -31.07 18.16
CA ILE A 1105 24.24 -32.42 18.00
C ILE A 1105 22.77 -32.51 18.47
N ALA A 1106 22.35 -31.72 19.46
CA ALA A 1106 20.94 -31.55 19.79
C ALA A 1106 20.18 -30.90 18.62
N HIS A 1107 20.82 -29.92 17.96
CA HIS A 1107 20.35 -29.35 16.71
C HIS A 1107 20.24 -30.40 15.58
N ASP A 1108 21.29 -31.19 15.32
CA ASP A 1108 21.27 -32.27 14.33
C ASP A 1108 20.19 -33.34 14.63
N PHE A 1109 20.01 -33.66 15.91
CA PHE A 1109 18.96 -34.58 16.37
C PHE A 1109 17.57 -34.00 16.11
N CYS A 1110 17.37 -32.72 16.40
CA CYS A 1110 16.14 -32.00 16.11
C CYS A 1110 15.86 -31.95 14.61
N LYS A 1111 16.81 -31.47 13.81
CA LYS A 1111 16.72 -31.38 12.36
C LYS A 1111 16.38 -32.73 11.72
N LYS A 1112 17.09 -33.80 12.09
CA LYS A 1112 16.86 -35.14 11.52
C LYS A 1112 15.45 -35.67 11.78
N ASN A 1113 14.89 -35.37 12.94
CA ASN A 1113 13.64 -36.00 13.37
C ASN A 1113 12.42 -35.10 13.19
N PHE A 1114 12.59 -33.77 13.20
CA PHE A 1114 11.52 -32.76 13.17
C PHE A 1114 11.68 -31.68 12.10
N GLY A 1115 12.83 -31.52 11.44
CA GLY A 1115 13.16 -30.40 10.54
C GLY A 1115 12.43 -30.35 9.19
N ASN A 1116 11.17 -30.78 9.16
CA ASN A 1116 10.16 -30.40 8.18
C ASN A 1116 8.91 -30.06 9.00
N ILE A 1117 8.37 -28.85 8.84
CA ILE A 1117 7.10 -28.42 9.47
C ILE A 1117 5.95 -29.43 9.21
N ASP A 1118 6.08 -30.28 8.18
CA ASP A 1118 5.11 -31.32 7.82
C ASP A 1118 5.05 -32.56 8.74
N LYS A 1119 5.97 -32.74 9.69
CA LYS A 1119 5.97 -33.96 10.51
C LYS A 1119 4.97 -33.87 11.66
N ARG A 1120 3.76 -34.37 11.40
CA ARG A 1120 2.77 -34.67 12.43
C ARG A 1120 3.29 -35.71 13.40
N VAL A 1121 3.14 -35.44 14.69
CA VAL A 1121 3.52 -36.35 15.75
C VAL A 1121 2.27 -36.90 16.44
N GLU A 1122 2.14 -38.22 16.47
CA GLU A 1122 0.95 -38.93 16.97
C GLU A 1122 1.15 -39.53 18.37
N SER A 1123 0.06 -39.96 19.00
CA SER A 1123 0.07 -40.70 20.26
C SER A 1123 1.00 -41.93 20.20
N GLY A 1124 1.95 -42.01 21.14
CA GLY A 1124 2.95 -43.09 21.20
C GLY A 1124 4.29 -42.76 20.50
N TYR A 1125 4.44 -41.55 19.96
CA TYR A 1125 5.70 -41.11 19.37
C TYR A 1125 6.86 -41.16 20.37
N LYS A 1126 7.97 -41.77 19.96
CA LYS A 1126 9.21 -41.79 20.73
C LYS A 1126 10.40 -41.83 19.80
N ILE A 1127 11.31 -40.89 20.00
CA ILE A 1127 12.63 -40.89 19.37
C ILE A 1127 13.68 -40.69 20.45
N GLU A 1128 14.82 -41.34 20.29
CA GLU A 1128 15.96 -41.16 21.18
C GLU A 1128 17.28 -41.31 20.43
N LYS A 1129 18.29 -40.55 20.86
CA LYS A 1129 19.64 -40.61 20.33
C LYS A 1129 20.65 -40.52 21.46
N THR A 1130 21.45 -41.56 21.58
CA THR A 1130 22.62 -41.54 22.47
C THR A 1130 23.87 -41.14 21.70
N ILE A 1131 24.64 -40.24 22.29
CA ILE A 1131 25.92 -39.75 21.78
C ILE A 1131 26.97 -39.86 22.88
N LYS A 1132 28.25 -39.84 22.52
CA LYS A 1132 29.36 -39.84 23.49
C LYS A 1132 30.18 -38.57 23.30
N ASP A 1133 30.28 -37.75 24.34
CA ASP A 1133 31.08 -36.52 24.36
C ASP A 1133 32.02 -36.54 25.57
N ASN A 1134 33.32 -36.34 25.34
CA ASN A 1134 34.39 -36.42 26.34
C ASN A 1134 34.31 -37.63 27.30
N GLY A 1135 33.88 -38.78 26.79
CA GLY A 1135 33.79 -40.01 27.57
C GLY A 1135 32.45 -40.24 28.27
N VAL A 1136 31.57 -39.23 28.34
CA VAL A 1136 30.22 -39.33 28.91
C VAL A 1136 29.20 -39.52 27.79
N LYS A 1137 28.24 -40.43 28.00
CA LYS A 1137 27.17 -40.66 27.04
C LYS A 1137 25.98 -39.75 27.36
N PHE A 1138 25.50 -39.01 26.38
CA PHE A 1138 24.29 -38.19 26.49
C PHE A 1138 23.19 -38.83 25.65
N ARG A 1139 22.02 -39.08 26.22
CA ARG A 1139 20.83 -39.53 25.51
C ARG A 1139 19.85 -38.37 25.41
N PHE A 1140 19.59 -37.90 24.19
CA PHE A 1140 18.49 -37.01 23.89
C PHE A 1140 17.26 -37.85 23.53
N SER A 1141 16.08 -37.47 24.00
CA SER A 1141 14.84 -38.15 23.63
C SER A 1141 13.68 -37.17 23.53
N VAL A 1142 12.75 -37.45 22.62
CA VAL A 1142 11.44 -36.79 22.57
C VAL A 1142 10.38 -37.86 22.61
N THR A 1143 9.47 -37.76 23.58
CA THR A 1143 8.45 -38.78 23.82
C THR A 1143 7.08 -38.15 23.95
N TRP A 1144 6.06 -38.81 23.41
CA TRP A 1144 4.67 -38.51 23.66
C TRP A 1144 4.33 -38.66 25.15
N ILE A 1145 3.52 -37.75 25.68
CA ILE A 1145 3.01 -37.80 27.05
C ILE A 1145 1.70 -38.59 27.06
N ASP A 1146 1.71 -39.77 27.67
CA ASP A 1146 0.54 -40.66 27.73
C ASP A 1146 -0.68 -39.95 28.33
N GLY A 1147 -1.81 -40.05 27.63
CA GLY A 1147 -3.08 -39.43 28.05
C GLY A 1147 -3.23 -37.93 27.73
N CYS A 1148 -2.25 -37.32 27.05
CA CYS A 1148 -2.34 -35.92 26.62
C CYS A 1148 -3.52 -35.68 25.66
N LYS A 1149 -4.35 -34.66 25.95
CA LYS A 1149 -5.45 -34.18 25.10
C LYS A 1149 -5.28 -32.69 24.84
N ILE A 1150 -5.13 -32.28 23.58
CA ILE A 1150 -5.12 -30.85 23.21
C ILE A 1150 -6.58 -30.41 23.08
N THR A 1151 -7.04 -29.55 23.98
CA THR A 1151 -8.39 -28.99 23.93
C THR A 1151 -8.29 -27.50 23.63
N GLY A 1152 -8.92 -27.04 22.53
CA GLY A 1152 -9.03 -25.61 22.25
C GLY A 1152 -9.30 -25.17 20.80
N THR A 1153 -8.89 -25.92 19.76
CA THR A 1153 -8.91 -25.40 18.36
C THR A 1153 -9.78 -26.18 17.38
N GLY A 1154 -10.65 -27.09 17.84
CA GLY A 1154 -11.59 -27.78 16.95
C GLY A 1154 -10.99 -28.86 16.03
N HIS A 1155 -9.70 -29.20 16.16
CA HIS A 1155 -9.15 -30.40 15.52
C HIS A 1155 -9.42 -31.64 16.40
N THR A 1156 -10.19 -32.60 15.89
CA THR A 1156 -10.53 -33.85 16.59
C THR A 1156 -9.55 -35.01 16.35
N ASN A 1157 -8.35 -34.75 15.83
CA ASN A 1157 -7.35 -35.81 15.57
C ASN A 1157 -6.12 -35.67 16.49
N GLN A 1158 -5.59 -36.82 16.91
CA GLN A 1158 -4.54 -37.04 17.92
C GLN A 1158 -3.12 -36.67 17.44
N ASP A 1159 -2.98 -35.57 16.69
CA ASP A 1159 -1.72 -35.17 16.05
C ASP A 1159 -1.35 -33.74 16.45
N VAL A 1160 -0.07 -33.47 16.70
CA VAL A 1160 0.47 -32.11 16.91
C VAL A 1160 1.46 -31.82 15.78
N LEU A 1161 1.28 -30.71 15.05
CA LEU A 1161 2.35 -30.06 14.29
C LEU A 1161 3.45 -29.66 15.28
N ASN A 1162 4.72 -29.68 14.88
CA ASN A 1162 5.85 -29.41 15.78
C ASN A 1162 5.57 -28.16 16.65
N PRO A 1163 5.20 -28.32 17.94
CA PRO A 1163 4.66 -27.23 18.75
C PRO A 1163 5.74 -26.23 19.17
N VAL A 1164 6.94 -26.43 18.65
CA VAL A 1164 8.13 -25.62 18.88
C VAL A 1164 8.22 -24.59 17.75
N GLU A 1165 8.12 -25.01 16.48
CA GLU A 1165 8.16 -24.11 15.29
C GLU A 1165 6.86 -23.33 15.06
N ASP A 1166 5.68 -23.91 15.34
CA ASP A 1166 4.38 -23.19 15.26
C ASP A 1166 4.27 -21.98 16.23
N TYR A 1167 5.19 -21.88 17.20
CA TYR A 1167 5.20 -20.85 18.24
C TYR A 1167 6.55 -20.13 18.34
N GLY A 1168 7.43 -20.28 17.35
CA GLY A 1168 8.69 -19.55 17.27
C GLY A 1168 9.77 -19.97 18.29
N ILE A 1169 9.71 -21.18 18.82
CA ILE A 1169 10.83 -21.79 19.56
C ILE A 1169 11.56 -22.70 18.58
N ARG A 1170 12.90 -22.66 18.51
CA ARG A 1170 13.65 -23.62 17.69
C ARG A 1170 13.74 -24.96 18.42
N CYS A 1171 13.62 -26.11 17.75
CA CYS A 1171 13.57 -27.44 18.42
C CYS A 1171 14.76 -27.67 19.39
N TYR A 1172 15.94 -27.15 19.05
CA TYR A 1172 17.12 -27.27 19.91
C TYR A 1172 17.02 -26.42 21.18
N GLU A 1173 16.24 -25.33 21.18
CA GLU A 1173 15.99 -24.47 22.34
C GLU A 1173 15.10 -25.14 23.38
N ALA A 1174 14.22 -26.06 22.94
CA ALA A 1174 13.49 -26.98 23.83
C ALA A 1174 14.44 -27.90 24.61
N PHE A 1175 15.68 -28.08 24.14
CA PHE A 1175 16.76 -28.72 24.89
C PHE A 1175 17.68 -27.71 25.61
N GLN A 1176 17.43 -26.40 25.59
CA GLN A 1176 18.37 -25.36 26.10
C GLN A 1176 17.81 -24.33 27.11
N THR A 1177 16.55 -24.37 27.54
CA THR A 1177 16.08 -23.48 28.65
C THR A 1177 16.56 -23.99 30.04
N PRO A 1178 16.77 -23.11 31.03
CA PRO A 1178 18.05 -22.99 31.73
C PRO A 1178 18.41 -24.18 32.64
N TRP A 1179 19.32 -25.01 32.14
CA TRP A 1179 20.04 -26.07 32.88
C TRP A 1179 20.75 -25.60 34.15
N SER A 1180 20.93 -24.28 34.32
CA SER A 1180 21.55 -23.69 35.51
C SER A 1180 20.78 -23.98 36.80
N TYR A 1181 19.52 -24.41 36.74
CA TYR A 1181 18.71 -24.80 37.90
C TYR A 1181 18.80 -26.28 38.30
N CYS A 1182 19.34 -27.17 37.44
CA CYS A 1182 19.59 -28.58 37.79
C CYS A 1182 20.90 -28.78 38.58
N TRP A 1183 21.37 -27.71 39.23
CA TRP A 1183 22.67 -27.65 39.88
C TRP A 1183 22.48 -27.25 41.34
N ASP A 1184 22.21 -28.24 42.18
CA ASP A 1184 22.66 -28.19 43.57
C ASP A 1184 23.84 -29.17 43.74
N GLY A 1185 24.56 -29.05 44.84
CA GLY A 1185 25.90 -29.64 45.03
C GLY A 1185 26.02 -31.17 45.01
N ASN A 1186 25.03 -31.94 44.54
CA ASN A 1186 25.06 -33.41 44.52
C ASN A 1186 24.67 -34.03 43.15
N ASN A 1187 25.64 -34.12 42.25
CA ASN A 1187 25.89 -35.22 41.31
C ASN A 1187 24.71 -36.01 40.69
N GLY A 1188 24.09 -35.45 39.64
CA GLY A 1188 23.37 -36.18 38.58
C GLY A 1188 22.73 -35.23 37.56
N VAL A 1189 22.91 -35.42 36.24
CA VAL A 1189 22.33 -34.52 35.21
C VAL A 1189 21.41 -35.30 34.27
N GLY A 1190 20.12 -35.18 34.50
CA GLY A 1190 19.09 -35.53 33.54
C GLY A 1190 17.92 -34.57 33.73
N ALA A 1191 17.46 -33.96 32.64
CA ALA A 1191 16.35 -33.03 32.66
C ALA A 1191 15.42 -33.29 31.49
N TYR A 1192 14.15 -32.98 31.70
CA TYR A 1192 13.19 -32.92 30.62
C TYR A 1192 12.29 -31.70 30.76
N GLN A 1193 11.74 -31.29 29.63
CA GLN A 1193 10.75 -30.24 29.49
C GLN A 1193 9.59 -30.76 28.63
N ASP A 1194 8.38 -30.46 29.05
CA ASP A 1194 7.17 -30.83 28.32
C ASP A 1194 6.64 -29.62 27.55
N ILE A 1195 6.41 -29.79 26.25
CA ILE A 1195 5.82 -28.80 25.34
C ILE A 1195 4.62 -29.46 24.69
N LYS A 1196 3.41 -29.01 25.05
CA LYS A 1196 2.13 -29.63 24.67
C LYS A 1196 2.12 -31.13 25.02
N CYS A 1197 2.06 -32.02 24.02
CA CYS A 1197 2.04 -33.47 24.21
C CYS A 1197 3.40 -34.15 24.05
N LEU A 1198 4.49 -33.39 23.92
CA LEU A 1198 5.83 -33.90 23.73
C LEU A 1198 6.74 -33.53 24.89
N ARG A 1199 7.52 -34.52 25.35
CA ARG A 1199 8.54 -34.39 26.38
C ARG A 1199 9.92 -34.44 25.75
N TYR A 1200 10.64 -33.34 25.81
CA TYR A 1200 12.03 -33.19 25.36
C TYR A 1200 12.96 -33.47 26.55
N ARG A 1201 13.82 -34.47 26.45
CA ARG A 1201 14.64 -34.98 27.56
C ARG A 1201 16.10 -35.16 27.16
N VAL A 1202 17.01 -34.78 28.06
CA VAL A 1202 18.40 -35.24 28.03
C VAL A 1202 18.73 -36.04 29.28
N ASP A 1203 19.50 -37.11 29.12
CA ASP A 1203 20.10 -37.87 30.21
C ASP A 1203 21.61 -37.96 29.98
N ALA A 1204 22.43 -37.70 31.01
CA ALA A 1204 23.87 -37.90 30.95
C ALA A 1204 24.30 -39.17 31.71
N GLY A 1205 25.27 -39.92 31.18
CA GLY A 1205 25.83 -41.14 31.77
C GLY A 1205 25.23 -42.47 31.30
N VAL A 1206 24.38 -42.47 30.27
CA VAL A 1206 23.51 -43.61 29.88
C VAL A 1206 24.09 -44.59 28.88
#